data_AF-A0A2I2M9X3-F1
#
_entry.id   AF-A0A2I2M9X3-F1
#
_cell.length_a   1.000
_cell.length_b   1.000
_cell.length_c   1.000
_cell.angle_alpha   90.00
_cell.angle_beta   90.00
_cell.angle_gamma   90.00
#
_symmetry.space_group_name_H-M   'P 1'
#
loop_
_entity.id
_entity.type
_entity.pdbx_description
1 polymer ?
#
loop_
_entity_poly.entity_id
_entity_poly.type
_entity_poly.pdbx_seq_one_letter_code
_entity_poly.pdbx_strand_id
1 'polypeptide(L)'
;MKKIVLRAFVVAALLTGTTTFVSCGSDEPAIIGGGTGTGTDQEGIKLEGKVAGTMTLDASKTYNLTGSYIVEDGGKLVIPAGTKINVTGKGTEAFIAVLMGGQIDVQGTASKPVIMTSPNGKPGDWGGLTICGKATTTAGVDAEAEVGGFKYGGTADADNSGTIQYLMIKGTGASINSESQYNGISLYAVGAGTKIENVAVIDGSDDGIEFFGGTVSVKNIYLENNEDDSIDWTEGWNGTVTNSYISHTKDGFSTALEGDKANNNPKFVNLTAISTQGGTALQFKKESGATITGLSLTGYAKNIDMKDDGKLSNVKIDGEDASKTANYTKAATVNAKDFSWVNSSVHADANLLQGKVTGTVTLDPSIAYKLTGSYIVEAGAKLIIPAGTKIEVTGTGTEAFIAVLMGGQIDIQGTESNPVVMSSPNGKPGDWGGLTICGKATTTAGSGAEAEVGGFKYGGTSDTDNSGSIKNLVIKGTGASINSESQYNGISLYAVGSGTVIENVAVIDGADDGIEFFGGTVSVKNIYLENNEDDSIDWTEGWNGTVENSYISHSKEGFSTALEGDKANNNPKFINLTAVSSVKGTALQFKKESGATITNLHLHGYGKNIDIKDESGALSNVQIDGADASTEADYMKGTKVDTSSWSWKNASL
;
A
#
# COMPACT_ATOMS: atom_id res chain seq x y z
N MET A 1 -3.85 37.94 43.92
CA MET A 1 -3.42 39.17 43.21
C MET A 1 -3.16 38.76 41.75
N LYS A 2 -3.66 39.39 40.69
CA LYS A 2 -4.29 40.72 40.49
C LYS A 2 -5.71 40.59 39.87
N LYS A 3 -6.47 41.70 39.85
CA LYS A 3 -7.82 41.85 39.25
C LYS A 3 -7.75 42.42 37.82
N ILE A 4 -8.84 42.32 37.05
CA ILE A 4 -9.49 43.36 36.20
C ILE A 4 -10.81 42.71 35.69
N VAL A 5 -11.99 43.02 36.24
CA VAL A 5 -12.89 44.17 35.98
C VAL A 5 -13.55 44.13 34.58
N LEU A 6 -14.78 43.62 34.56
CA LEU A 6 -15.73 43.71 33.45
C LEU A 6 -16.46 45.06 33.50
N ARG A 7 -16.68 45.73 32.36
CA ARG A 7 -17.47 46.97 32.27
C ARG A 7 -18.75 46.72 31.47
N ALA A 8 -19.90 47.00 32.08
CA ALA A 8 -21.16 47.13 31.39
C ALA A 8 -21.34 48.55 30.85
N PHE A 9 -21.99 48.69 29.69
CA PHE A 9 -22.54 49.97 29.23
C PHE A 9 -23.99 49.76 28.79
N VAL A 10 -24.87 50.63 29.29
CA VAL A 10 -26.28 50.72 28.91
C VAL A 10 -26.45 51.99 28.10
N VAL A 11 -27.06 51.88 26.91
CA VAL A 11 -27.73 53.00 26.25
C VAL A 11 -29.03 52.48 25.65
N ALA A 12 -30.15 53.09 26.03
CA ALA A 12 -31.44 52.86 25.42
C ALA A 12 -31.81 54.06 24.53
N ALA A 13 -32.47 53.81 23.40
CA ALA A 13 -33.11 54.84 22.59
C ALA A 13 -34.42 54.27 21.98
N LEU A 14 -35.56 54.79 22.44
CA LEU A 14 -36.86 54.61 21.79
C LEU A 14 -36.99 55.59 20.62
N LEU A 15 -37.66 55.19 19.54
CA LEU A 15 -38.56 56.09 18.81
C LEU A 15 -39.67 55.30 18.10
N THR A 16 -40.87 55.87 18.07
CA THR A 16 -42.15 55.23 17.70
C THR A 16 -42.67 55.71 16.35
N GLY A 17 -43.49 54.90 15.66
CA GLY A 17 -44.15 55.30 14.39
C GLY A 17 -45.36 54.43 14.02
N THR A 18 -46.53 55.06 13.87
CA THR A 18 -47.87 54.43 13.76
C THR A 18 -48.78 55.22 12.81
N THR A 19 -49.78 54.71 12.07
CA THR A 19 -50.31 53.35 11.77
C THR A 19 -51.42 53.52 10.74
N THR A 20 -51.55 52.69 9.68
CA THR A 20 -52.80 52.63 8.90
C THR A 20 -53.10 51.27 8.24
N PHE A 21 -54.39 50.90 8.23
CA PHE A 21 -55.01 49.78 7.51
C PHE A 21 -56.12 50.30 6.58
N VAL A 22 -56.16 49.86 5.31
CA VAL A 22 -57.29 49.87 4.33
C VAL A 22 -56.87 48.90 3.19
N SER A 23 -57.71 48.19 2.41
CA SER A 23 -59.00 47.49 2.58
C SER A 23 -59.28 46.69 1.26
N CYS A 24 -60.23 45.75 1.29
CA CYS A 24 -60.68 44.78 0.28
C CYS A 24 -60.62 45.10 -1.24
N GLY A 25 -60.48 44.03 -2.03
CA GLY A 25 -60.92 43.93 -3.44
C GLY A 25 -60.81 42.48 -3.95
N SER A 26 -61.89 41.92 -4.51
CA SER A 26 -62.00 40.51 -4.95
C SER A 26 -61.74 40.30 -6.45
N ASP A 27 -61.66 39.02 -6.83
CA ASP A 27 -61.78 38.43 -8.17
C ASP A 27 -60.50 38.25 -9.02
N GLU A 28 -60.29 37.02 -9.50
CA GLU A 28 -59.14 36.58 -10.32
C GLU A 28 -59.16 37.14 -11.75
N PRO A 29 -57.98 37.16 -12.40
CA PRO A 29 -57.91 36.60 -13.76
C PRO A 29 -56.76 35.61 -13.98
N ALA A 30 -56.89 34.82 -15.05
CA ALA A 30 -56.12 33.61 -15.32
C ALA A 30 -54.73 33.80 -16.00
N ILE A 31 -54.01 32.68 -16.07
CA ILE A 31 -52.70 32.41 -16.68
C ILE A 31 -52.48 33.06 -18.06
N ILE A 32 -51.44 33.92 -18.16
CA ILE A 32 -50.43 34.09 -19.25
C ILE A 32 -49.19 34.70 -18.53
N GLY A 33 -47.91 34.37 -18.75
CA GLY A 33 -47.23 33.61 -19.80
C GLY A 33 -46.13 34.48 -20.43
N GLY A 34 -44.87 34.29 -20.02
CA GLY A 34 -43.67 34.89 -20.65
C GLY A 34 -43.41 36.38 -20.34
N GLY A 35 -42.37 36.66 -19.55
CA GLY A 35 -41.88 38.02 -19.29
C GLY A 35 -40.35 38.07 -19.31
N THR A 36 -39.77 38.58 -20.39
CA THR A 36 -38.32 38.70 -20.59
C THR A 36 -37.68 39.79 -19.73
N GLY A 37 -36.67 39.44 -18.94
CA GLY A 37 -35.78 40.42 -18.28
C GLY A 37 -34.58 40.77 -19.17
N THR A 38 -34.38 42.05 -19.48
CA THR A 38 -33.20 42.49 -20.26
C THR A 38 -32.01 42.77 -19.35
N GLY A 39 -31.19 41.76 -19.13
CA GLY A 39 -29.81 41.84 -18.63
C GLY A 39 -28.94 40.85 -19.42
N THR A 40 -27.66 41.14 -19.62
CA THR A 40 -26.76 40.28 -20.43
C THR A 40 -26.21 39.09 -19.65
N ASP A 41 -27.09 38.32 -19.01
CA ASP A 41 -26.74 37.07 -18.34
C ASP A 41 -26.99 35.87 -19.26
N GLN A 42 -26.11 34.87 -19.20
CA GLN A 42 -26.29 33.62 -19.93
C GLN A 42 -27.26 32.69 -19.19
N GLU A 43 -28.55 33.03 -19.21
CA GLU A 43 -29.65 32.31 -18.51
C GLU A 43 -29.68 30.78 -18.74
N GLY A 44 -29.09 30.30 -19.84
CA GLY A 44 -29.10 28.88 -20.22
C GLY A 44 -27.95 28.01 -19.72
N ILE A 45 -26.97 28.54 -18.97
CA ILE A 45 -25.82 27.76 -18.44
C ILE A 45 -25.54 27.90 -16.93
N LYS A 46 -26.23 28.82 -16.24
CA LYS A 46 -26.12 28.98 -14.78
C LYS A 46 -27.00 27.93 -14.09
N LEU A 47 -26.45 27.16 -13.15
CA LEU A 47 -27.19 26.22 -12.30
C LEU A 47 -27.23 26.77 -10.87
N GLU A 48 -28.43 27.15 -10.44
CA GLU A 48 -28.76 27.67 -9.10
C GLU A 48 -30.28 27.62 -8.93
N GLY A 49 -30.77 27.38 -7.71
CA GLY A 49 -32.21 27.36 -7.40
C GLY A 49 -32.82 25.96 -7.47
N LYS A 50 -34.06 25.88 -7.97
CA LYS A 50 -34.94 24.71 -7.81
C LYS A 50 -35.44 24.13 -9.13
N VAL A 51 -35.65 22.82 -9.16
CA VAL A 51 -36.17 22.04 -10.29
C VAL A 51 -37.43 21.28 -9.85
N ALA A 52 -38.61 21.84 -10.15
CA ALA A 52 -39.92 21.26 -9.83
C ALA A 52 -40.59 20.52 -11.00
N GLY A 53 -39.89 20.37 -12.13
CA GLY A 53 -40.33 19.65 -13.32
C GLY A 53 -39.15 18.96 -14.00
N THR A 54 -39.26 18.57 -15.27
CA THR A 54 -38.10 18.01 -15.99
C THR A 54 -37.20 19.12 -16.55
N MET A 55 -35.97 19.20 -16.05
CA MET A 55 -34.87 19.95 -16.67
C MET A 55 -33.95 18.98 -17.40
N THR A 56 -33.67 19.25 -18.68
CA THR A 56 -32.69 18.49 -19.47
C THR A 56 -31.55 19.42 -19.87
N LEU A 57 -30.33 19.08 -19.46
CA LEU A 57 -29.13 19.82 -19.85
C LEU A 57 -28.75 19.53 -21.32
N ASP A 58 -28.11 20.49 -21.96
CA ASP A 58 -27.64 20.41 -23.34
C ASP A 58 -26.13 20.12 -23.34
N ALA A 59 -25.73 18.90 -23.73
CA ALA A 59 -24.32 18.47 -23.72
C ALA A 59 -23.40 19.24 -24.69
N SER A 60 -23.93 20.13 -25.54
CA SER A 60 -23.11 21.08 -26.30
C SER A 60 -22.62 22.27 -25.46
N LYS A 61 -23.16 22.46 -24.26
CA LYS A 61 -22.86 23.57 -23.35
C LYS A 61 -22.01 23.11 -22.16
N THR A 62 -21.22 24.04 -21.64
CA THR A 62 -20.59 23.92 -20.32
C THR A 62 -21.43 24.70 -19.33
N TYR A 63 -21.86 24.03 -18.26
CA TYR A 63 -22.68 24.61 -17.21
C TYR A 63 -21.81 25.11 -16.06
N ASN A 64 -22.29 26.13 -15.34
CA ASN A 64 -21.65 26.65 -14.14
C ASN A 64 -22.60 26.51 -12.95
N LEU A 65 -22.26 25.65 -11.99
CA LEU A 65 -22.94 25.60 -10.69
C LEU A 65 -22.46 26.79 -9.86
N THR A 66 -23.35 27.73 -9.56
CA THR A 66 -23.01 28.98 -8.85
C THR A 66 -23.52 29.01 -7.41
N GLY A 67 -24.49 28.15 -7.09
CA GLY A 67 -25.02 27.94 -5.75
C GLY A 67 -25.69 26.57 -5.67
N SER A 68 -26.59 26.37 -4.72
CA SER A 68 -27.33 25.12 -4.60
C SER A 68 -28.29 24.90 -5.78
N TYR A 69 -28.36 23.66 -6.26
CA TYR A 69 -29.28 23.26 -7.32
C TYR A 69 -30.09 22.04 -6.89
N ILE A 70 -31.38 22.26 -6.61
CA ILE A 70 -32.21 21.37 -5.81
C ILE A 70 -33.36 20.81 -6.66
N VAL A 71 -33.38 19.50 -6.89
CA VAL A 71 -34.49 18.78 -7.52
C VAL A 71 -35.54 18.46 -6.46
N GLU A 72 -36.71 19.08 -6.58
CA GLU A 72 -37.82 18.94 -5.63
C GLU A 72 -38.69 17.70 -5.93
N ASP A 73 -39.67 17.40 -5.08
CA ASP A 73 -40.62 16.31 -5.30
C ASP A 73 -41.34 16.47 -6.66
N GLY A 74 -41.36 15.42 -7.48
CA GLY A 74 -41.86 15.45 -8.86
C GLY A 74 -40.91 16.09 -9.89
N GLY A 75 -39.80 16.69 -9.45
CA GLY A 75 -38.74 17.21 -10.31
C GLY A 75 -37.86 16.12 -10.91
N LYS A 76 -37.28 16.38 -12.09
CA LYS A 76 -36.27 15.50 -12.71
C LYS A 76 -35.15 16.29 -13.37
N LEU A 77 -33.90 15.98 -13.05
CA LEU A 77 -32.71 16.54 -13.71
C LEU A 77 -32.07 15.48 -14.65
N VAL A 78 -32.06 15.74 -15.95
CA VAL A 78 -31.41 14.90 -16.97
C VAL A 78 -30.10 15.54 -17.43
N ILE A 79 -29.00 14.78 -17.35
CA ILE A 79 -27.64 15.23 -17.67
C ILE A 79 -27.06 14.30 -18.75
N PRO A 80 -27.10 14.69 -20.05
CA PRO A 80 -26.66 13.82 -21.13
C PRO A 80 -25.14 13.58 -21.18
N ALA A 81 -24.73 12.55 -21.94
CA ALA A 81 -23.33 12.14 -22.10
C ALA A 81 -22.39 13.28 -22.50
N GLY A 82 -21.28 13.44 -21.79
CA GLY A 82 -20.24 14.44 -22.07
C GLY A 82 -20.52 15.84 -21.52
N THR A 83 -21.64 16.08 -20.83
CA THR A 83 -21.90 17.35 -20.15
C THR A 83 -20.83 17.63 -19.09
N LYS A 84 -20.37 18.89 -19.05
CA LYS A 84 -19.46 19.42 -18.02
C LYS A 84 -20.18 20.44 -17.16
N ILE A 85 -20.11 20.25 -15.85
CA ILE A 85 -20.58 21.19 -14.83
C ILE A 85 -19.35 21.70 -14.07
N ASN A 86 -18.99 22.95 -14.31
CA ASN A 86 -17.94 23.66 -13.58
C ASN A 86 -18.54 24.24 -12.30
N VAL A 87 -17.98 23.93 -11.13
CA VAL A 87 -18.51 24.45 -9.87
C VAL A 87 -17.80 25.75 -9.51
N THR A 88 -18.47 26.85 -9.82
CA THR A 88 -17.98 28.23 -9.68
C THR A 88 -18.44 28.93 -8.40
N GLY A 89 -19.52 28.44 -7.78
CA GLY A 89 -19.83 28.71 -6.37
C GLY A 89 -18.79 28.06 -5.46
N LYS A 90 -18.81 28.37 -4.16
CA LYS A 90 -17.74 28.01 -3.23
C LYS A 90 -18.25 27.37 -1.95
N GLY A 91 -17.56 26.33 -1.49
CA GLY A 91 -17.82 25.67 -0.23
C GLY A 91 -19.26 25.21 -0.10
N THR A 92 -19.85 25.47 1.06
CA THR A 92 -21.18 24.99 1.46
C THR A 92 -22.35 25.64 0.71
N GLU A 93 -22.12 26.69 -0.07
CA GLU A 93 -23.14 27.37 -0.87
C GLU A 93 -23.43 26.63 -2.20
N ALA A 94 -22.54 25.74 -2.66
CA ALA A 94 -22.60 25.11 -3.98
C ALA A 94 -22.64 23.58 -3.91
N PHE A 95 -23.80 23.00 -4.20
CA PHE A 95 -24.04 21.55 -4.20
C PHE A 95 -25.24 21.21 -5.11
N ILE A 96 -25.40 19.94 -5.48
CA ILE A 96 -26.60 19.44 -6.13
C ILE A 96 -27.35 18.55 -5.14
N ALA A 97 -28.64 18.79 -4.94
CA ALA A 97 -29.48 17.97 -4.07
C ALA A 97 -30.68 17.40 -4.82
N VAL A 98 -31.03 16.14 -4.56
CA VAL A 98 -32.25 15.49 -5.03
C VAL A 98 -33.09 15.15 -3.80
N LEU A 99 -34.21 15.84 -3.63
CA LEU A 99 -35.09 15.64 -2.46
C LEU A 99 -35.99 14.42 -2.64
N MET A 100 -36.64 13.97 -1.57
CA MET A 100 -37.57 12.84 -1.59
C MET A 100 -38.64 12.97 -2.69
N GLY A 101 -38.56 12.10 -3.69
CA GLY A 101 -39.48 12.06 -4.85
C GLY A 101 -39.05 12.89 -6.06
N GLY A 102 -37.94 13.62 -5.96
CA GLY A 102 -37.19 14.12 -7.11
C GLY A 102 -36.34 13.00 -7.75
N GLN A 103 -35.87 13.22 -8.98
CA GLN A 103 -35.03 12.26 -9.71
C GLN A 103 -33.84 12.90 -10.42
N ILE A 104 -32.73 12.16 -10.52
CA ILE A 104 -31.57 12.50 -11.38
C ILE A 104 -31.31 11.41 -12.42
N ASP A 105 -30.89 11.80 -13.62
CA ASP A 105 -30.69 10.92 -14.77
C ASP A 105 -29.40 11.33 -15.49
N VAL A 106 -28.27 10.81 -14.98
CA VAL A 106 -26.92 11.08 -15.49
C VAL A 106 -26.56 10.02 -16.52
N GLN A 107 -26.44 10.43 -17.78
CA GLN A 107 -26.35 9.53 -18.95
C GLN A 107 -24.95 9.52 -19.55
N GLY A 108 -23.90 9.54 -18.72
CA GLY A 108 -22.52 9.43 -19.19
C GLY A 108 -22.25 8.12 -19.92
N THR A 109 -21.15 8.10 -20.67
CA THR A 109 -20.58 6.86 -21.24
C THR A 109 -19.08 6.81 -20.97
N ALA A 110 -18.45 5.63 -21.07
CA ALA A 110 -16.99 5.50 -20.93
C ALA A 110 -16.19 6.41 -21.88
N SER A 111 -16.74 6.75 -23.06
CA SER A 111 -16.10 7.66 -24.02
C SER A 111 -16.48 9.14 -23.84
N LYS A 112 -17.53 9.42 -23.07
CA LYS A 112 -18.08 10.75 -22.80
C LYS A 112 -18.72 10.76 -21.39
N PRO A 113 -17.90 10.69 -20.32
CA PRO A 113 -18.42 10.76 -18.96
C PRO A 113 -19.06 12.14 -18.70
N VAL A 114 -19.97 12.20 -17.75
CA VAL A 114 -20.40 13.47 -17.17
C VAL A 114 -19.39 13.88 -16.12
N ILE A 115 -18.97 15.14 -16.13
CA ILE A 115 -17.94 15.64 -15.21
C ILE A 115 -18.50 16.81 -14.39
N MET A 116 -18.42 16.70 -13.07
CA MET A 116 -18.75 17.75 -12.10
C MET A 116 -17.49 18.09 -11.30
N THR A 117 -16.94 19.29 -11.46
CA THR A 117 -15.67 19.68 -10.82
C THR A 117 -15.59 21.17 -10.58
N SER A 118 -14.96 21.59 -9.48
CA SER A 118 -14.50 22.97 -9.33
C SER A 118 -13.37 23.28 -10.34
N PRO A 119 -13.04 24.57 -10.60
CA PRO A 119 -11.95 24.97 -11.49
C PRO A 119 -10.56 24.41 -11.14
N ASN A 120 -10.30 24.16 -9.85
CA ASN A 120 -9.02 23.61 -9.39
C ASN A 120 -9.11 22.11 -9.02
N GLY A 121 -10.33 21.58 -8.86
CA GLY A 121 -10.58 20.23 -8.36
C GLY A 121 -9.94 19.96 -7.00
N LYS A 122 -9.92 20.94 -6.08
CA LYS A 122 -9.30 20.76 -4.76
C LYS A 122 -10.29 20.19 -3.75
N PRO A 123 -9.80 19.38 -2.79
CA PRO A 123 -10.56 19.00 -1.60
C PRO A 123 -11.20 20.24 -0.95
N GLY A 124 -12.49 20.14 -0.64
CA GLY A 124 -13.28 21.17 0.04
C GLY A 124 -13.80 22.33 -0.83
N ASP A 125 -13.56 22.33 -2.15
CA ASP A 125 -13.98 23.44 -3.02
C ASP A 125 -15.52 23.60 -3.09
N TRP A 126 -16.30 22.51 -2.96
CA TRP A 126 -17.78 22.52 -3.02
C TRP A 126 -18.43 21.32 -2.30
N GLY A 127 -19.76 21.32 -2.18
CA GLY A 127 -20.54 20.38 -1.35
C GLY A 127 -21.04 19.10 -2.03
N GLY A 128 -20.59 18.77 -3.25
CA GLY A 128 -20.91 17.47 -3.87
C GLY A 128 -22.39 17.23 -4.25
N LEU A 129 -22.79 15.97 -4.19
CA LEU A 129 -24.11 15.47 -4.62
C LEU A 129 -24.86 14.78 -3.45
N THR A 130 -26.00 15.33 -3.05
CA THR A 130 -26.87 14.76 -2.03
C THR A 130 -28.13 14.14 -2.66
N ILE A 131 -28.52 12.93 -2.26
CA ILE A 131 -29.76 12.27 -2.71
C ILE A 131 -30.53 11.78 -1.49
N CYS A 132 -31.78 12.23 -1.34
CA CYS A 132 -32.70 11.86 -0.28
C CYS A 132 -33.82 10.97 -0.84
N GLY A 133 -33.88 9.72 -0.40
CA GLY A 133 -34.89 8.74 -0.77
C GLY A 133 -35.88 8.42 0.35
N LYS A 134 -36.87 7.57 0.01
CA LYS A 134 -38.01 7.17 0.84
C LYS A 134 -37.86 5.76 1.45
N ALA A 135 -36.67 5.15 1.38
CA ALA A 135 -36.40 3.82 1.94
C ALA A 135 -36.23 3.86 3.47
N THR A 136 -36.09 2.69 4.09
CA THR A 136 -35.93 2.57 5.55
C THR A 136 -34.53 3.00 6.01
N THR A 137 -34.47 3.80 7.07
CA THR A 137 -33.25 4.13 7.84
C THR A 137 -33.53 3.91 9.34
N THR A 138 -32.51 3.63 10.16
CA THR A 138 -32.65 3.60 11.62
C THR A 138 -32.85 4.98 12.25
N ALA A 139 -32.63 6.08 11.51
CA ALA A 139 -33.01 7.44 11.94
C ALA A 139 -34.54 7.67 11.94
N GLY A 140 -35.31 6.87 11.21
CA GLY A 140 -36.78 6.94 11.15
C GLY A 140 -37.35 7.52 9.87
N VAL A 141 -38.61 7.95 9.93
CA VAL A 141 -39.35 8.57 8.80
C VAL A 141 -39.26 10.09 8.93
N ASP A 142 -39.07 10.79 7.81
CA ASP A 142 -38.86 12.26 7.78
C ASP A 142 -37.72 12.73 8.69
N ALA A 143 -36.65 11.92 8.75
CA ALA A 143 -35.37 12.28 9.34
C ALA A 143 -34.76 13.50 8.60
N GLU A 144 -33.85 14.21 9.26
CA GLU A 144 -33.27 15.46 8.75
C GLU A 144 -31.78 15.27 8.44
N ALA A 145 -31.41 15.50 7.18
CA ALA A 145 -30.02 15.38 6.73
C ALA A 145 -29.18 16.51 7.36
N GLU A 146 -28.00 16.16 7.85
CA GLU A 146 -27.06 17.10 8.46
C GLU A 146 -26.66 18.19 7.46
N VAL A 147 -26.57 17.82 6.18
CA VAL A 147 -26.40 18.76 5.06
C VAL A 147 -27.75 19.29 4.56
N GLY A 148 -27.88 20.62 4.53
CA GLY A 148 -29.04 21.32 3.97
C GLY A 148 -30.38 21.21 4.73
N GLY A 149 -30.48 20.39 5.77
CA GLY A 149 -31.73 20.18 6.53
C GLY A 149 -32.82 19.44 5.74
N PHE A 150 -32.41 18.63 4.75
CA PHE A 150 -33.35 17.96 3.85
C PHE A 150 -34.04 16.76 4.52
N LYS A 151 -35.31 16.53 4.18
CA LYS A 151 -36.05 15.37 4.68
C LYS A 151 -35.73 14.11 3.88
N TYR A 152 -35.52 13.00 4.59
CA TYR A 152 -35.26 11.68 4.05
C TYR A 152 -35.86 10.59 4.95
N GLY A 153 -35.91 9.36 4.45
CA GLY A 153 -36.32 8.19 5.24
C GLY A 153 -37.82 7.93 5.24
N GLY A 154 -38.19 6.67 5.14
CA GLY A 154 -39.56 6.21 4.97
C GLY A 154 -39.70 4.70 5.12
N THR A 155 -40.56 4.10 4.33
CA THR A 155 -40.84 2.65 4.31
C THR A 155 -40.84 2.05 2.90
N ALA A 156 -40.40 2.82 1.90
CA ALA A 156 -40.40 2.45 0.50
C ALA A 156 -39.01 1.97 0.06
N ASP A 157 -38.60 0.77 0.49
CA ASP A 157 -37.29 0.19 0.15
C ASP A 157 -37.06 -0.04 -1.35
N ALA A 158 -38.12 0.04 -2.16
CA ALA A 158 -38.07 -0.01 -3.63
C ALA A 158 -38.12 1.40 -4.29
N ASP A 159 -37.94 2.48 -3.52
CA ASP A 159 -37.90 3.86 -4.02
C ASP A 159 -36.83 4.06 -5.10
N ASN A 160 -37.07 5.03 -5.99
CA ASN A 160 -36.25 5.28 -7.17
C ASN A 160 -35.99 6.78 -7.37
N SER A 161 -34.82 7.22 -6.90
CA SER A 161 -34.28 8.57 -7.08
C SER A 161 -33.59 8.76 -8.44
N GLY A 162 -33.65 7.76 -9.33
CA GLY A 162 -33.23 7.86 -10.73
C GLY A 162 -32.07 6.94 -11.13
N THR A 163 -31.19 7.44 -12.00
CA THR A 163 -30.07 6.67 -12.58
C THR A 163 -28.82 7.53 -12.74
N ILE A 164 -27.68 7.00 -12.32
CA ILE A 164 -26.35 7.61 -12.48
C ILE A 164 -25.46 6.64 -13.25
N GLN A 165 -24.87 7.11 -14.35
CA GLN A 165 -24.01 6.32 -15.23
C GLN A 165 -22.81 7.14 -15.72
N TYR A 166 -21.58 6.64 -15.51
CA TYR A 166 -20.31 7.28 -15.91
C TYR A 166 -20.22 8.75 -15.45
N LEU A 167 -20.35 8.95 -14.14
CA LEU A 167 -20.19 10.23 -13.47
C LEU A 167 -18.78 10.32 -12.87
N MET A 168 -18.08 11.42 -13.15
CA MET A 168 -16.87 11.83 -12.45
C MET A 168 -17.18 13.08 -11.63
N ILE A 169 -16.91 13.02 -10.33
CA ILE A 169 -17.09 14.13 -9.39
C ILE A 169 -15.75 14.40 -8.68
N LYS A 170 -15.34 15.67 -8.60
CA LYS A 170 -14.01 16.06 -8.08
C LYS A 170 -14.06 17.34 -7.23
N GLY A 171 -13.26 17.37 -6.15
CA GLY A 171 -13.07 18.55 -5.30
C GLY A 171 -14.20 18.82 -4.31
N THR A 172 -14.90 17.77 -3.87
CA THR A 172 -15.97 17.84 -2.87
C THR A 172 -15.40 17.94 -1.45
N GLY A 173 -16.22 17.93 -0.40
CA GLY A 173 -15.73 17.96 0.99
C GLY A 173 -16.03 19.25 1.78
N ALA A 174 -16.83 20.18 1.27
CA ALA A 174 -16.93 21.52 1.85
C ALA A 174 -17.33 21.54 3.33
N SER A 175 -16.38 21.91 4.20
CA SER A 175 -16.60 21.98 5.66
C SER A 175 -17.72 22.95 6.05
N ILE A 176 -18.67 22.48 6.86
CA ILE A 176 -19.79 23.26 7.41
C ILE A 176 -19.40 23.85 8.76
N ASN A 177 -18.85 23.00 9.63
CA ASN A 177 -18.35 23.35 10.95
C ASN A 177 -17.29 22.31 11.40
N SER A 178 -16.86 22.35 12.66
CA SER A 178 -15.84 21.42 13.19
C SER A 178 -16.31 19.97 13.39
N GLU A 179 -17.61 19.71 13.26
CA GLU A 179 -18.28 18.42 13.48
C GLU A 179 -19.08 17.94 12.26
N SER A 180 -19.17 18.72 11.18
CA SER A 180 -19.96 18.35 9.98
C SER A 180 -19.36 18.94 8.70
N GLN A 181 -19.35 18.14 7.64
CA GLN A 181 -18.80 18.46 6.33
C GLN A 181 -19.76 17.96 5.22
N TYR A 182 -19.36 18.02 3.95
CA TYR A 182 -20.16 17.58 2.79
C TYR A 182 -19.40 16.55 1.97
N ASN A 183 -19.96 15.35 1.80
CA ASN A 183 -19.28 14.26 1.09
C ASN A 183 -19.18 14.47 -0.43
N GLY A 184 -18.49 13.56 -1.11
CA GLY A 184 -18.58 13.39 -2.56
C GLY A 184 -20.01 13.08 -3.01
N ILE A 185 -20.56 11.96 -2.51
CA ILE A 185 -21.96 11.60 -2.74
C ILE A 185 -22.59 11.11 -1.42
N SER A 186 -23.57 11.85 -0.90
CA SER A 186 -24.34 11.45 0.28
C SER A 186 -25.67 10.79 -0.13
N LEU A 187 -25.87 9.54 0.27
CA LEU A 187 -27.02 8.71 -0.09
C LEU A 187 -27.92 8.49 1.14
N TYR A 188 -28.84 9.43 1.37
CA TYR A 188 -29.79 9.42 2.48
C TYR A 188 -31.02 8.57 2.16
N ALA A 189 -31.12 7.39 2.79
CA ALA A 189 -32.23 6.43 2.64
C ALA A 189 -32.67 6.18 1.18
N VAL A 190 -31.70 6.05 0.28
CA VAL A 190 -31.95 5.82 -1.15
C VAL A 190 -32.40 4.37 -1.37
N GLY A 191 -33.49 4.19 -2.13
CA GLY A 191 -34.09 2.88 -2.37
C GLY A 191 -33.44 2.05 -3.48
N ALA A 192 -33.68 0.73 -3.43
CA ALA A 192 -33.13 -0.26 -4.36
C ALA A 192 -33.69 -0.15 -5.80
N GLY A 193 -34.67 0.71 -6.06
CA GLY A 193 -35.10 1.06 -7.41
C GLY A 193 -34.14 2.04 -8.11
N THR A 194 -33.27 2.70 -7.36
CA THR A 194 -32.26 3.66 -7.88
C THR A 194 -31.05 2.91 -8.44
N LYS A 195 -30.54 3.35 -9.60
CA LYS A 195 -29.38 2.73 -10.26
C LYS A 195 -28.16 3.65 -10.21
N ILE A 196 -27.08 3.24 -9.54
CA ILE A 196 -25.82 4.00 -9.50
C ILE A 196 -24.68 3.10 -9.95
N GLU A 197 -24.10 3.40 -11.12
CA GLU A 197 -23.09 2.54 -11.75
C GLU A 197 -22.01 3.31 -12.52
N ASN A 198 -20.75 2.87 -12.44
CA ASN A 198 -19.60 3.55 -13.06
C ASN A 198 -19.48 4.99 -12.54
N VAL A 199 -19.04 5.14 -11.29
CA VAL A 199 -18.88 6.46 -10.63
C VAL A 199 -17.45 6.62 -10.14
N ALA A 200 -16.88 7.81 -10.31
CA ALA A 200 -15.55 8.16 -9.84
C ALA A 200 -15.60 9.40 -8.95
N VAL A 201 -15.12 9.28 -7.70
CA VAL A 201 -14.96 10.40 -6.75
C VAL A 201 -13.48 10.62 -6.54
N ILE A 202 -13.02 11.87 -6.65
CA ILE A 202 -11.59 12.21 -6.68
C ILE A 202 -11.33 13.45 -5.84
N ASP A 203 -10.29 13.41 -5.00
CA ASP A 203 -9.78 14.56 -4.23
C ASP A 203 -10.89 15.30 -3.45
N GLY A 204 -11.63 14.59 -2.59
CA GLY A 204 -12.59 15.20 -1.64
C GLY A 204 -11.98 15.37 -0.25
N SER A 205 -12.28 16.46 0.48
CA SER A 205 -11.75 16.67 1.86
C SER A 205 -12.55 15.95 2.96
N ASP A 206 -13.36 14.99 2.54
CA ASP A 206 -14.40 14.31 3.29
C ASP A 206 -14.73 13.02 2.50
N ASP A 207 -15.77 12.31 2.91
CA ASP A 207 -16.07 10.99 2.37
C ASP A 207 -16.24 10.92 0.86
N GLY A 208 -15.83 9.79 0.28
CA GLY A 208 -16.05 9.49 -1.14
C GLY A 208 -17.53 9.29 -1.44
N ILE A 209 -18.12 8.29 -0.79
CA ILE A 209 -19.56 8.01 -0.81
C ILE A 209 -19.98 7.60 0.61
N GLU A 210 -20.97 8.28 1.18
CA GLU A 210 -21.55 7.90 2.47
C GLU A 210 -23.00 7.44 2.31
N PHE A 211 -23.36 6.34 2.98
CA PHE A 211 -24.72 5.79 3.01
C PHE A 211 -25.38 6.02 4.37
N PHE A 212 -26.41 6.87 4.42
CA PHE A 212 -27.25 7.07 5.62
C PHE A 212 -28.51 6.20 5.51
N GLY A 213 -28.39 4.93 5.89
CA GLY A 213 -29.49 3.97 5.76
C GLY A 213 -29.84 3.62 4.30
N GLY A 214 -31.05 3.12 4.08
CA GLY A 214 -31.54 2.74 2.75
C GLY A 214 -31.03 1.39 2.24
N THR A 215 -31.40 1.10 0.99
CA THR A 215 -31.28 -0.23 0.36
C THR A 215 -30.62 -0.19 -1.03
N VAL A 216 -30.24 1.00 -1.51
CA VAL A 216 -29.55 1.17 -2.79
C VAL A 216 -28.27 0.34 -2.87
N SER A 217 -28.04 -0.24 -4.04
CA SER A 217 -26.80 -0.95 -4.36
C SER A 217 -26.09 -0.23 -5.50
N VAL A 218 -24.76 -0.21 -5.47
CA VAL A 218 -23.92 0.54 -6.40
C VAL A 218 -22.88 -0.37 -7.05
N LYS A 219 -22.42 -0.05 -8.26
CA LYS A 219 -21.47 -0.91 -8.98
C LYS A 219 -20.42 -0.15 -9.77
N ASN A 220 -19.20 -0.69 -9.83
CA ASN A 220 -18.05 -0.09 -10.50
C ASN A 220 -17.79 1.31 -9.94
N ILE A 221 -17.20 1.39 -8.74
CA ILE A 221 -16.86 2.66 -8.08
C ILE A 221 -15.34 2.82 -8.03
N TYR A 222 -14.85 3.99 -8.42
CA TYR A 222 -13.45 4.40 -8.35
C TYR A 222 -13.30 5.55 -7.36
N LEU A 223 -12.43 5.41 -6.36
CA LEU A 223 -12.25 6.40 -5.30
C LEU A 223 -10.76 6.71 -5.15
N GLU A 224 -10.43 7.99 -5.13
CA GLU A 224 -9.05 8.46 -5.18
C GLU A 224 -8.83 9.64 -4.24
N ASN A 225 -7.94 9.44 -3.26
CA ASN A 225 -7.48 10.48 -2.33
C ASN A 225 -8.63 11.28 -1.68
N ASN A 226 -9.64 10.59 -1.16
CA ASN A 226 -10.56 11.16 -0.17
C ASN A 226 -9.81 11.35 1.17
N GLU A 227 -10.00 12.48 1.83
CA GLU A 227 -9.24 12.86 3.04
C GLU A 227 -9.89 12.39 4.35
N ASP A 228 -11.14 11.91 4.34
CA ASP A 228 -11.71 11.13 5.45
C ASP A 228 -11.88 9.66 5.01
N ASP A 229 -13.09 9.11 4.86
CA ASP A 229 -13.32 7.72 4.49
C ASP A 229 -13.70 7.56 3.00
N SER A 230 -13.09 6.61 2.29
CA SER A 230 -13.46 6.42 0.88
C SER A 230 -14.91 5.94 0.72
N ILE A 231 -15.37 5.02 1.57
CA ILE A 231 -16.79 4.67 1.70
C ILE A 231 -17.12 4.53 3.18
N ASP A 232 -18.03 5.36 3.69
CA ASP A 232 -18.67 5.14 5.00
C ASP A 232 -20.12 4.66 4.83
N TRP A 233 -20.63 3.97 5.84
CA TRP A 233 -22.06 3.81 6.03
C TRP A 233 -22.47 3.91 7.49
N THR A 234 -23.61 4.54 7.67
CA THR A 234 -24.25 4.67 8.96
C THR A 234 -25.73 4.30 8.87
N GLU A 235 -26.43 4.42 10.00
CA GLU A 235 -27.88 4.27 10.12
C GLU A 235 -28.51 2.96 9.57
N GLY A 236 -27.71 1.91 9.38
CA GLY A 236 -28.20 0.59 8.99
C GLY A 236 -28.48 0.43 7.50
N TRP A 237 -27.69 1.05 6.62
CA TRP A 237 -27.66 0.71 5.20
C TRP A 237 -27.40 -0.80 5.01
N ASN A 238 -28.08 -1.43 4.05
CA ASN A 238 -28.00 -2.88 3.80
C ASN A 238 -27.80 -3.25 2.32
N GLY A 239 -27.37 -2.29 1.51
CA GLY A 239 -27.13 -2.47 0.09
C GLY A 239 -25.87 -3.31 -0.23
N THR A 240 -25.50 -3.30 -1.51
CA THR A 240 -24.30 -3.97 -2.01
C THR A 240 -23.46 -3.00 -2.86
N VAL A 241 -22.17 -2.90 -2.58
CA VAL A 241 -21.16 -2.34 -3.49
C VAL A 241 -20.53 -3.49 -4.26
N THR A 242 -20.59 -3.45 -5.60
CA THR A 242 -19.95 -4.45 -6.47
C THR A 242 -18.86 -3.81 -7.33
N ASN A 243 -17.64 -4.35 -7.30
CA ASN A 243 -16.44 -3.81 -7.93
C ASN A 243 -16.11 -2.38 -7.45
N SER A 244 -15.34 -2.26 -6.38
CA SER A 244 -14.74 -1.00 -5.93
C SER A 244 -13.22 -1.02 -6.03
N TYR A 245 -12.65 0.08 -6.52
CA TYR A 245 -11.22 0.35 -6.54
C TYR A 245 -10.92 1.64 -5.77
N ILE A 246 -10.08 1.55 -4.75
CA ILE A 246 -9.74 2.65 -3.84
C ILE A 246 -8.22 2.88 -3.88
N SER A 247 -7.81 4.13 -4.03
CA SER A 247 -6.39 4.53 -4.14
C SER A 247 -6.06 5.70 -3.24
N HIS A 248 -5.24 5.46 -2.21
CA HIS A 248 -4.72 6.46 -1.28
C HIS A 248 -3.22 6.70 -1.54
N THR A 249 -2.93 7.81 -2.20
CA THR A 249 -1.54 8.23 -2.52
C THR A 249 -1.11 9.49 -1.79
N LYS A 250 -2.04 10.17 -1.11
CA LYS A 250 -1.80 11.31 -0.22
C LYS A 250 -1.97 10.87 1.23
N ASP A 251 -1.26 11.54 2.13
CA ASP A 251 -1.44 11.40 3.58
C ASP A 251 -2.75 12.06 4.03
N GLY A 252 -3.11 11.87 5.30
CA GLY A 252 -4.26 12.52 5.94
C GLY A 252 -5.57 11.73 5.92
N PHE A 253 -5.75 10.77 5.00
CA PHE A 253 -6.97 9.95 4.93
C PHE A 253 -7.23 9.15 6.22
N SER A 254 -8.51 8.89 6.51
CA SER A 254 -8.95 8.07 7.65
C SER A 254 -8.93 6.58 7.28
N THR A 255 -9.82 6.14 6.39
CA THR A 255 -9.93 4.72 5.98
C THR A 255 -10.34 4.49 4.53
N ALA A 256 -10.28 3.21 4.09
CA ALA A 256 -10.84 2.76 2.82
C ALA A 256 -12.32 2.38 2.94
N LEU A 257 -12.71 1.68 4.02
CA LEU A 257 -14.10 1.49 4.43
C LEU A 257 -14.25 1.87 5.90
N GLU A 258 -15.25 2.67 6.21
CA GLU A 258 -15.80 2.80 7.56
C GLU A 258 -17.25 2.30 7.62
N GLY A 259 -17.67 1.83 8.80
CA GLY A 259 -19.09 1.74 9.11
C GLY A 259 -19.39 1.98 10.58
N ASP A 260 -20.46 2.72 10.88
CA ASP A 260 -20.88 3.08 12.24
C ASP A 260 -22.30 2.61 12.62
N LYS A 261 -22.56 2.59 13.93
CA LYS A 261 -23.86 2.36 14.58
C LYS A 261 -24.38 0.94 14.38
N ALA A 262 -25.28 0.74 13.43
CA ALA A 262 -26.14 -0.44 13.35
C ALA A 262 -25.68 -1.40 12.26
N ASN A 263 -25.31 -2.62 12.64
CA ASN A 263 -24.97 -3.67 11.69
C ASN A 263 -26.24 -4.23 11.02
N ASN A 264 -26.58 -3.68 9.86
CA ASN A 264 -27.56 -4.26 8.93
C ASN A 264 -26.88 -5.10 7.82
N ASN A 265 -25.60 -5.44 8.02
CA ASN A 265 -24.74 -6.28 7.19
C ASN A 265 -24.76 -5.94 5.68
N PRO A 266 -24.34 -4.72 5.29
CA PRO A 266 -24.08 -4.38 3.90
C PRO A 266 -23.01 -5.28 3.29
N LYS A 267 -22.99 -5.32 1.95
CA LYS A 267 -22.16 -6.27 1.20
C LYS A 267 -21.17 -5.58 0.28
N PHE A 268 -19.95 -6.10 0.24
CA PHE A 268 -18.91 -5.67 -0.69
C PHE A 268 -18.46 -6.87 -1.51
N VAL A 269 -18.56 -6.78 -2.83
CA VAL A 269 -18.18 -7.86 -3.76
C VAL A 269 -17.11 -7.33 -4.70
N ASN A 270 -15.91 -7.90 -4.65
CA ASN A 270 -14.69 -7.41 -5.29
C ASN A 270 -14.33 -6.00 -4.82
N LEU A 271 -13.57 -5.91 -3.73
CA LEU A 271 -13.01 -4.66 -3.21
C LEU A 271 -11.49 -4.74 -3.31
N THR A 272 -10.90 -3.83 -4.08
CA THR A 272 -9.45 -3.60 -4.10
C THR A 272 -9.16 -2.22 -3.54
N ALA A 273 -8.38 -2.14 -2.47
CA ALA A 273 -7.93 -0.88 -1.88
C ALA A 273 -6.40 -0.88 -1.75
N ILE A 274 -5.77 0.24 -2.09
CA ILE A 274 -4.32 0.39 -2.11
C ILE A 274 -3.92 1.71 -1.45
N SER A 275 -2.98 1.65 -0.51
CA SER A 275 -2.36 2.83 0.11
C SER A 275 -0.85 2.85 -0.15
N THR A 276 -0.30 4.01 -0.49
CA THR A 276 1.16 4.24 -0.49
C THR A 276 1.64 4.93 0.79
N GLN A 277 0.74 5.17 1.76
CA GLN A 277 0.98 6.01 2.94
C GLN A 277 0.75 5.28 4.27
N GLY A 278 0.47 3.96 4.25
CA GLY A 278 0.07 3.22 5.44
C GLY A 278 -1.41 3.42 5.75
N GLY A 279 -1.74 3.88 6.96
CA GLY A 279 -3.12 4.15 7.39
C GLY A 279 -3.93 2.90 7.75
N THR A 280 -5.25 3.06 7.90
CA THR A 280 -6.21 1.99 8.23
C THR A 280 -7.00 1.62 6.98
N ALA A 281 -7.17 0.34 6.68
CA ALA A 281 -8.01 -0.08 5.56
C ALA A 281 -9.49 -0.11 5.95
N LEU A 282 -9.88 -0.99 6.88
CA LEU A 282 -11.27 -1.18 7.29
C LEU A 282 -11.45 -0.77 8.74
N GLN A 283 -12.38 0.14 9.04
CA GLN A 283 -12.77 0.50 10.41
C GLN A 283 -14.25 0.18 10.63
N PHE A 284 -14.58 -0.33 11.80
CA PHE A 284 -15.96 -0.55 12.22
C PHE A 284 -16.16 0.02 13.62
N LYS A 285 -17.06 0.98 13.74
CA LYS A 285 -17.44 1.65 14.98
C LYS A 285 -18.68 0.98 15.59
N LYS A 286 -18.82 1.07 16.91
CA LYS A 286 -19.88 0.47 17.73
C LYS A 286 -20.07 -1.03 17.41
N GLU A 287 -21.26 -1.44 16.99
CA GLU A 287 -21.57 -2.83 16.61
C GLU A 287 -21.56 -3.06 15.09
N SER A 288 -21.14 -2.07 14.28
CA SER A 288 -21.21 -2.15 12.81
C SER A 288 -20.39 -3.31 12.23
N GLY A 289 -20.67 -3.63 10.96
CA GLY A 289 -20.09 -4.78 10.28
C GLY A 289 -20.50 -4.86 8.80
N ALA A 290 -19.94 -5.82 8.07
CA ALA A 290 -20.19 -6.03 6.65
C ALA A 290 -19.86 -7.47 6.22
N THR A 291 -20.40 -7.90 5.07
CA THR A 291 -19.98 -9.13 4.38
C THR A 291 -19.20 -8.79 3.12
N ILE A 292 -17.91 -9.10 3.11
CA ILE A 292 -16.97 -8.80 2.04
C ILE A 292 -16.55 -10.11 1.36
N THR A 293 -16.59 -10.13 0.03
CA THR A 293 -16.09 -11.25 -0.80
C THR A 293 -15.15 -10.70 -1.85
N GLY A 294 -13.97 -11.31 -2.02
CA GLY A 294 -12.95 -10.81 -2.93
C GLY A 294 -12.27 -9.54 -2.43
N LEU A 295 -11.83 -9.54 -1.17
CA LEU A 295 -11.06 -8.45 -0.56
C LEU A 295 -9.59 -8.52 -0.99
N SER A 296 -9.04 -7.38 -1.42
CA SER A 296 -7.62 -7.16 -1.71
C SER A 296 -7.17 -5.84 -1.10
N LEU A 297 -6.31 -5.90 -0.08
CA LEU A 297 -5.75 -4.72 0.61
C LEU A 297 -4.23 -4.67 0.43
N THR A 298 -3.68 -3.58 -0.10
CA THR A 298 -2.23 -3.42 -0.27
C THR A 298 -1.73 -2.13 0.40
N GLY A 299 -0.64 -2.21 1.16
CA GLY A 299 0.10 -1.05 1.69
C GLY A 299 -0.52 -0.32 2.89
N TYR A 300 -1.60 -0.85 3.50
CA TYR A 300 -2.15 -0.33 4.76
C TYR A 300 -1.35 -0.80 5.98
N ALA A 301 -1.26 0.05 7.02
CA ALA A 301 -0.58 -0.29 8.27
C ALA A 301 -1.48 -1.08 9.25
N LYS A 302 -2.80 -0.91 9.14
CA LYS A 302 -3.82 -1.73 9.80
C LYS A 302 -4.82 -2.25 8.77
N ASN A 303 -5.04 -3.56 8.72
CA ASN A 303 -6.08 -4.13 7.87
C ASN A 303 -7.49 -3.89 8.43
N ILE A 304 -7.69 -4.09 9.74
CA ILE A 304 -9.00 -4.01 10.39
C ILE A 304 -8.86 -3.36 11.77
N ASP A 305 -9.65 -2.32 12.03
CA ASP A 305 -9.82 -1.71 13.34
C ASP A 305 -11.28 -1.77 13.81
N MET A 306 -11.54 -2.55 14.85
CA MET A 306 -12.84 -2.54 15.55
C MET A 306 -12.75 -1.45 16.62
N LYS A 307 -13.20 -0.25 16.28
CA LYS A 307 -12.84 1.00 16.96
C LYS A 307 -13.36 1.11 18.39
N ASP A 308 -14.59 0.66 18.61
CA ASP A 308 -15.30 0.68 19.89
C ASP A 308 -15.48 -0.73 20.47
N ASP A 309 -14.48 -1.61 20.27
CA ASP A 309 -14.46 -3.01 20.72
C ASP A 309 -15.61 -3.90 20.20
N GLY A 310 -16.23 -3.52 19.07
CA GLY A 310 -17.18 -4.34 18.32
C GLY A 310 -16.61 -5.71 17.94
N LYS A 311 -17.47 -6.73 17.84
CA LYS A 311 -17.04 -8.11 17.60
C LYS A 311 -16.56 -8.30 16.17
N LEU A 312 -15.40 -8.93 15.98
CA LEU A 312 -14.90 -9.31 14.66
C LEU A 312 -15.88 -10.21 13.86
N SER A 313 -16.72 -11.00 14.55
CA SER A 313 -17.78 -11.80 13.92
C SER A 313 -18.90 -10.99 13.24
N ASN A 314 -18.95 -9.68 13.49
CA ASN A 314 -19.85 -8.74 12.81
C ASN A 314 -19.38 -8.50 11.36
N VAL A 315 -18.11 -8.78 11.06
CA VAL A 315 -17.49 -8.63 9.75
C VAL A 315 -17.14 -10.01 9.19
N LYS A 316 -17.69 -10.34 8.02
CA LYS A 316 -17.40 -11.59 7.30
C LYS A 316 -16.52 -11.30 6.10
N ILE A 317 -15.39 -12.00 5.96
CA ILE A 317 -14.49 -11.84 4.80
C ILE A 317 -14.27 -13.22 4.17
N ASP A 318 -14.67 -13.35 2.90
CA ASP A 318 -14.65 -14.60 2.13
C ASP A 318 -15.34 -15.80 2.83
N GLY A 319 -16.33 -15.50 3.70
CA GLY A 319 -17.13 -16.47 4.48
C GLY A 319 -16.71 -16.62 5.94
N GLU A 320 -15.47 -16.26 6.29
CA GLU A 320 -14.91 -16.40 7.63
C GLU A 320 -15.12 -15.13 8.49
N ASP A 321 -15.00 -15.25 9.81
CA ASP A 321 -14.90 -14.08 10.69
C ASP A 321 -13.64 -13.26 10.37
N ALA A 322 -13.75 -11.94 10.44
CA ALA A 322 -12.61 -11.04 10.29
C ALA A 322 -11.51 -11.29 11.34
N SER A 323 -10.27 -10.96 11.01
CA SER A 323 -9.15 -11.01 11.94
C SER A 323 -8.23 -9.80 11.77
N LYS A 324 -7.85 -9.18 12.89
CA LYS A 324 -6.86 -8.09 12.91
C LYS A 324 -5.45 -8.53 12.47
N THR A 325 -5.18 -9.84 12.41
CA THR A 325 -3.87 -10.43 12.07
C THR A 325 -3.87 -11.27 10.79
N ALA A 326 -5.01 -11.40 10.11
CA ALA A 326 -5.07 -12.08 8.82
C ALA A 326 -4.49 -11.20 7.71
N ASN A 327 -3.83 -11.86 6.75
CA ASN A 327 -3.36 -11.20 5.54
C ASN A 327 -4.52 -11.06 4.54
N TYR A 328 -4.80 -9.82 4.13
CA TYR A 328 -5.76 -9.49 3.09
C TYR A 328 -5.10 -8.92 1.82
N THR A 329 -3.76 -8.89 1.76
CA THR A 329 -3.00 -8.67 0.53
C THR A 329 -3.14 -9.91 -0.35
N LYS A 330 -4.08 -9.84 -1.29
CA LYS A 330 -4.40 -10.84 -2.30
C LYS A 330 -4.24 -10.23 -3.70
N ALA A 331 -4.47 -11.02 -4.74
CA ALA A 331 -4.57 -10.49 -6.10
C ALA A 331 -5.72 -9.47 -6.19
N ALA A 332 -5.48 -8.35 -6.88
CA ALA A 332 -6.50 -7.33 -7.13
C ALA A 332 -7.73 -7.91 -7.84
N THR A 333 -8.88 -7.83 -7.17
CA THR A 333 -10.19 -8.25 -7.69
C THR A 333 -10.81 -7.21 -8.61
N VAL A 334 -10.31 -5.97 -8.57
CA VAL A 334 -10.67 -4.84 -9.43
C VAL A 334 -9.40 -4.07 -9.75
N ASN A 335 -9.19 -3.66 -11.01
CA ASN A 335 -7.99 -2.96 -11.43
C ASN A 335 -8.32 -1.52 -11.84
N ALA A 336 -7.40 -0.56 -11.61
CA ALA A 336 -7.56 0.82 -12.10
C ALA A 336 -7.87 0.91 -13.61
N LYS A 337 -7.28 0.00 -14.41
CA LYS A 337 -7.53 -0.09 -15.87
C LYS A 337 -8.99 -0.39 -16.25
N ASP A 338 -9.77 -1.01 -15.34
CA ASP A 338 -11.19 -1.29 -15.56
C ASP A 338 -12.00 0.03 -15.53
N PHE A 339 -11.40 1.10 -15.01
CA PHE A 339 -11.86 2.48 -14.98
C PHE A 339 -11.12 3.38 -15.97
N SER A 340 -10.67 2.89 -17.14
CA SER A 340 -9.92 3.67 -18.14
C SER A 340 -10.62 4.93 -18.69
N TRP A 341 -11.86 5.18 -18.30
CA TRP A 341 -12.63 6.40 -18.58
C TRP A 341 -12.39 7.51 -17.54
N VAL A 342 -11.75 7.17 -16.42
CA VAL A 342 -11.29 8.11 -15.39
C VAL A 342 -9.93 8.66 -15.80
N ASN A 343 -9.91 9.94 -16.19
CA ASN A 343 -8.69 10.66 -16.57
C ASN A 343 -7.90 11.12 -15.33
N SER A 344 -7.43 10.16 -14.54
CA SER A 344 -6.49 10.39 -13.44
C SER A 344 -5.06 10.05 -13.86
N SER A 345 -4.08 10.75 -13.27
CA SER A 345 -2.66 10.40 -13.34
C SER A 345 -2.19 9.56 -12.14
N VAL A 346 -3.07 9.26 -11.19
CA VAL A 346 -2.77 8.52 -9.96
C VAL A 346 -3.16 7.06 -10.17
N HIS A 347 -2.17 6.18 -10.25
CA HIS A 347 -2.37 4.74 -10.29
C HIS A 347 -1.40 4.08 -9.31
N ALA A 348 -1.92 3.47 -8.24
CA ALA A 348 -1.14 2.61 -7.37
C ALA A 348 -1.15 1.17 -7.93
N ASP A 349 0.03 0.56 -8.10
CA ASP A 349 0.11 -0.84 -8.53
C ASP A 349 -0.27 -1.77 -7.36
N ALA A 350 -1.12 -2.77 -7.60
CA ALA A 350 -1.52 -3.73 -6.56
C ALA A 350 -0.43 -4.76 -6.20
N ASN A 351 0.63 -4.84 -7.01
CA ASN A 351 1.70 -5.83 -6.91
C ASN A 351 2.97 -5.27 -6.21
N LEU A 352 2.87 -4.14 -5.52
CA LEU A 352 4.02 -3.51 -4.86
C LEU A 352 4.35 -4.20 -3.53
N LEU A 353 5.63 -4.47 -3.32
CA LEU A 353 6.21 -4.88 -2.04
C LEU A 353 6.94 -3.68 -1.45
N GLN A 354 6.44 -3.18 -0.32
CA GLN A 354 7.02 -2.10 0.47
C GLN A 354 6.39 -2.06 1.87
N GLY A 355 7.05 -1.42 2.83
CA GLY A 355 6.58 -1.28 4.21
C GLY A 355 6.86 -2.49 5.10
N LYS A 356 6.01 -2.68 6.11
CA LYS A 356 6.18 -3.71 7.15
C LYS A 356 5.27 -4.91 6.89
N VAL A 357 5.80 -6.12 7.06
CA VAL A 357 5.01 -7.36 7.15
C VAL A 357 4.70 -7.62 8.62
N THR A 358 3.41 -7.58 8.96
CA THR A 358 2.88 -7.95 10.27
C THR A 358 1.99 -9.19 10.12
N GLY A 359 2.26 -10.25 10.90
CA GLY A 359 1.62 -11.56 10.69
C GLY A 359 2.21 -12.34 9.51
N THR A 360 1.44 -13.31 8.97
CA THR A 360 1.94 -14.20 7.90
C THR A 360 1.46 -13.74 6.52
N VAL A 361 2.39 -13.35 5.65
CA VAL A 361 2.15 -13.10 4.22
C VAL A 361 2.63 -14.30 3.39
N THR A 362 1.90 -14.64 2.35
CA THR A 362 2.30 -15.62 1.32
C THR A 362 2.13 -14.96 -0.04
N LEU A 363 3.20 -14.91 -0.83
CA LEU A 363 3.16 -14.37 -2.19
C LEU A 363 2.55 -15.38 -3.17
N ASP A 364 1.88 -14.91 -4.20
CA ASP A 364 1.32 -15.74 -5.28
C ASP A 364 2.32 -15.81 -6.46
N PRO A 365 2.85 -16.99 -6.82
CA PRO A 365 3.85 -17.10 -7.90
C PRO A 365 3.31 -16.75 -9.31
N SER A 366 2.00 -16.56 -9.48
CA SER A 366 1.42 -16.04 -10.72
C SER A 366 1.48 -14.52 -10.85
N ILE A 367 1.82 -13.80 -9.77
CA ILE A 367 1.91 -12.34 -9.74
C ILE A 367 3.35 -11.89 -10.01
N ALA A 368 3.51 -10.96 -10.96
CA ALA A 368 4.75 -10.21 -11.14
C ALA A 368 4.81 -9.10 -10.07
N TYR A 369 5.56 -9.35 -9.00
CA TYR A 369 5.74 -8.41 -7.89
C TYR A 369 6.84 -7.39 -8.20
N LYS A 370 6.65 -6.17 -7.69
CA LYS A 370 7.64 -5.09 -7.74
C LYS A 370 8.08 -4.70 -6.33
N LEU A 371 9.36 -4.84 -5.99
CA LEU A 371 9.91 -4.27 -4.76
C LEU A 371 10.22 -2.78 -5.03
N THR A 372 9.40 -1.88 -4.47
CA THR A 372 9.53 -0.42 -4.68
C THR A 372 10.22 0.30 -3.52
N GLY A 373 10.32 -0.35 -2.37
CA GLY A 373 11.02 0.17 -1.20
C GLY A 373 11.38 -0.97 -0.24
N SER A 374 11.71 -0.64 1.00
CA SER A 374 12.02 -1.63 2.04
C SER A 374 10.81 -2.52 2.33
N TYR A 375 11.02 -3.83 2.47
CA TYR A 375 9.98 -4.78 2.86
C TYR A 375 10.45 -5.58 4.09
N ILE A 376 9.92 -5.21 5.25
CA ILE A 376 10.52 -5.53 6.56
C ILE A 376 9.61 -6.50 7.33
N VAL A 377 10.08 -7.73 7.57
CA VAL A 377 9.38 -8.75 8.34
C VAL A 377 9.61 -8.53 9.84
N GLU A 378 8.56 -8.08 10.52
CA GLU A 378 8.56 -7.73 11.94
C GLU A 378 8.65 -8.97 12.85
N ALA A 379 8.95 -8.74 14.13
CA ALA A 379 8.96 -9.81 15.13
C ALA A 379 7.59 -10.52 15.23
N GLY A 380 7.58 -11.85 15.10
CA GLY A 380 6.37 -12.67 15.07
C GLY A 380 5.64 -12.70 13.71
N ALA A 381 6.15 -12.00 12.69
CA ALA A 381 5.67 -12.07 11.32
C ALA A 381 6.40 -13.15 10.50
N LYS A 382 5.82 -13.56 9.38
CA LYS A 382 6.40 -14.52 8.44
C LYS A 382 6.13 -14.15 6.99
N LEU A 383 7.16 -14.12 6.15
CA LEU A 383 7.02 -13.95 4.70
C LEU A 383 7.30 -15.28 3.98
N ILE A 384 6.30 -15.82 3.29
CA ILE A 384 6.40 -17.05 2.49
C ILE A 384 6.48 -16.68 1.01
N ILE A 385 7.48 -17.18 0.31
CA ILE A 385 7.74 -16.92 -1.11
C ILE A 385 7.80 -18.27 -1.85
N PRO A 386 6.70 -18.70 -2.50
CA PRO A 386 6.62 -20.00 -3.17
C PRO A 386 7.51 -20.14 -4.41
N ALA A 387 7.67 -21.38 -4.87
CA ALA A 387 8.39 -21.71 -6.09
C ALA A 387 7.89 -20.93 -7.31
N GLY A 388 8.82 -20.38 -8.09
CA GLY A 388 8.53 -19.62 -9.31
C GLY A 388 8.13 -18.16 -9.10
N THR A 389 7.98 -17.67 -7.86
CA THR A 389 7.76 -16.24 -7.61
C THR A 389 8.93 -15.40 -8.13
N LYS A 390 8.60 -14.33 -8.86
CA LYS A 390 9.54 -13.33 -9.37
C LYS A 390 9.27 -11.98 -8.73
N ILE A 391 10.33 -11.36 -8.20
CA ILE A 391 10.31 -10.03 -7.60
C ILE A 391 11.25 -9.14 -8.42
N GLU A 392 10.68 -8.26 -9.23
CA GLU A 392 11.39 -7.21 -9.94
C GLU A 392 11.66 -6.06 -8.98
N VAL A 393 12.91 -5.67 -8.77
CA VAL A 393 13.25 -4.57 -7.86
C VAL A 393 13.28 -3.27 -8.64
N THR A 394 12.20 -2.51 -8.54
CA THR A 394 12.02 -1.23 -9.25
C THR A 394 12.30 0.00 -8.39
N GLY A 395 12.40 -0.18 -7.07
CA GLY A 395 13.03 0.81 -6.19
C GLY A 395 14.55 0.84 -6.41
N THR A 396 15.21 1.93 -6.00
CA THR A 396 16.60 2.20 -6.36
C THR A 396 17.49 2.35 -5.14
N GLY A 397 18.66 1.69 -5.15
CA GLY A 397 19.70 1.86 -4.15
C GLY A 397 19.24 1.45 -2.75
N THR A 398 19.58 2.28 -1.76
CA THR A 398 19.39 2.02 -0.31
C THR A 398 17.93 1.93 0.13
N GLU A 399 17.00 2.43 -0.67
CA GLU A 399 15.57 2.45 -0.32
C GLU A 399 14.89 1.10 -0.55
N ALA A 400 15.46 0.20 -1.35
CA ALA A 400 14.86 -1.07 -1.76
C ALA A 400 15.65 -2.28 -1.27
N PHE A 401 15.10 -2.99 -0.28
CA PHE A 401 15.68 -4.20 0.31
C PHE A 401 14.61 -5.05 0.99
N ILE A 402 14.91 -6.31 1.28
CA ILE A 402 14.08 -7.16 2.14
C ILE A 402 14.83 -7.40 3.45
N ALA A 403 14.18 -7.14 4.59
CA ALA A 403 14.77 -7.37 5.91
C ALA A 403 13.91 -8.30 6.77
N VAL A 404 14.53 -9.15 7.57
CA VAL A 404 13.88 -10.02 8.57
C VAL A 404 14.41 -9.66 9.94
N LEU A 405 13.59 -9.06 10.79
CA LEU A 405 14.01 -8.61 12.13
C LEU A 405 14.04 -9.79 13.12
N MET A 406 14.70 -9.59 14.28
CA MET A 406 14.80 -10.60 15.35
C MET A 406 13.44 -11.23 15.71
N GLY A 407 13.25 -12.49 15.32
CA GLY A 407 12.02 -13.25 15.59
C GLY A 407 10.91 -13.09 14.55
N GLY A 408 11.15 -12.39 13.45
CA GLY A 408 10.44 -12.61 12.19
C GLY A 408 11.00 -13.84 11.47
N GLN A 409 10.32 -14.30 10.40
CA GLN A 409 10.76 -15.44 9.60
C GLN A 409 10.57 -15.21 8.09
N ILE A 410 11.47 -15.76 7.27
CA ILE A 410 11.31 -15.81 5.81
C ILE A 410 11.36 -17.27 5.32
N ASP A 411 10.52 -17.61 4.35
CA ASP A 411 10.30 -18.98 3.89
C ASP A 411 10.23 -19.03 2.37
N ILE A 412 11.41 -19.01 1.75
CA ILE A 412 11.62 -19.03 0.31
C ILE A 412 11.72 -20.49 -0.14
N GLN A 413 10.68 -20.98 -0.81
CA GLN A 413 10.56 -22.39 -1.20
C GLN A 413 10.63 -22.56 -2.71
N GLY A 414 11.70 -22.05 -3.30
CA GLY A 414 12.07 -22.31 -4.70
C GLY A 414 12.36 -23.80 -4.94
N THR A 415 12.32 -24.20 -6.22
CA THR A 415 12.71 -25.53 -6.69
C THR A 415 13.75 -25.44 -7.80
N GLU A 416 14.46 -26.52 -8.12
CA GLU A 416 15.48 -26.50 -9.19
C GLU A 416 14.93 -26.09 -10.57
N SER A 417 13.65 -26.41 -10.84
CA SER A 417 12.95 -26.06 -12.08
C SER A 417 12.20 -24.73 -12.02
N ASN A 418 11.79 -24.29 -10.82
CA ASN A 418 11.11 -23.03 -10.57
C ASN A 418 11.73 -22.36 -9.32
N PRO A 419 12.94 -21.79 -9.44
CA PRO A 419 13.55 -21.05 -8.34
C PRO A 419 12.78 -19.76 -8.06
N VAL A 420 13.03 -19.15 -6.90
CA VAL A 420 12.61 -17.78 -6.63
C VAL A 420 13.66 -16.83 -7.19
N VAL A 421 13.24 -15.75 -7.85
CA VAL A 421 14.15 -14.76 -8.42
C VAL A 421 13.86 -13.38 -7.85
N MET A 422 14.90 -12.72 -7.33
CA MET A 422 14.89 -11.33 -6.87
C MET A 422 15.98 -10.56 -7.63
N SER A 423 15.61 -9.57 -8.43
CA SER A 423 16.56 -8.87 -9.30
C SER A 423 16.04 -7.49 -9.64
N SER A 424 16.92 -6.51 -9.80
CA SER A 424 16.59 -5.32 -10.58
C SER A 424 16.35 -5.69 -12.06
N PRO A 425 15.70 -4.84 -12.87
CA PRO A 425 15.45 -5.14 -14.29
C PRO A 425 16.72 -5.37 -15.13
N ASN A 426 17.85 -4.78 -14.72
CA ASN A 426 19.13 -4.89 -15.42
C ASN A 426 20.14 -5.82 -14.70
N GLY A 427 19.88 -6.19 -13.45
CA GLY A 427 20.78 -6.99 -12.61
C GLY A 427 22.17 -6.36 -12.41
N LYS A 428 22.29 -5.02 -12.34
CA LYS A 428 23.60 -4.37 -12.20
C LYS A 428 24.05 -4.30 -10.75
N PRO A 429 25.35 -4.40 -10.47
CA PRO A 429 25.94 -4.09 -9.18
C PRO A 429 25.41 -2.76 -8.63
N GLY A 430 24.90 -2.79 -7.40
CA GLY A 430 24.44 -1.61 -6.66
C GLY A 430 23.03 -1.10 -6.98
N ASP A 431 22.26 -1.79 -7.86
CA ASP A 431 20.91 -1.34 -8.24
C ASP A 431 19.95 -1.30 -7.02
N TRP A 432 20.12 -2.20 -6.04
CA TRP A 432 19.31 -2.26 -4.80
C TRP A 432 20.09 -2.85 -3.63
N GLY A 433 19.50 -2.84 -2.43
CA GLY A 433 20.15 -3.29 -1.20
C GLY A 433 20.49 -4.78 -1.23
N GLY A 434 19.50 -5.63 -0.98
CA GLY A 434 19.65 -7.08 -0.91
C GLY A 434 18.70 -7.72 0.11
N LEU A 435 19.14 -8.83 0.72
CA LEU A 435 18.41 -9.56 1.76
C LEU A 435 19.16 -9.53 3.10
N THR A 436 18.56 -8.90 4.11
CA THR A 436 19.11 -8.82 5.48
C THR A 436 18.32 -9.72 6.44
N ILE A 437 19.00 -10.52 7.26
CA ILE A 437 18.35 -11.37 8.27
C ILE A 437 19.02 -11.18 9.63
N CYS A 438 18.24 -10.78 10.63
CA CYS A 438 18.68 -10.58 12.02
C CYS A 438 18.16 -11.70 12.92
N GLY A 439 19.07 -12.50 13.46
CA GLY A 439 18.79 -13.60 14.39
C GLY A 439 19.18 -13.31 15.84
N LYS A 440 18.98 -14.34 16.68
CA LYS A 440 19.19 -14.31 18.14
C LYS A 440 20.35 -15.19 18.61
N ALA A 441 21.21 -15.64 17.70
CA ALA A 441 22.41 -16.42 18.04
C ALA A 441 23.50 -15.54 18.65
N THR A 442 24.58 -16.16 19.11
CA THR A 442 25.72 -15.46 19.72
C THR A 442 26.59 -14.75 18.65
N THR A 443 27.02 -13.52 18.94
CA THR A 443 27.98 -12.72 18.15
C THR A 443 28.98 -12.08 19.12
N THR A 444 30.23 -11.83 18.71
CA THR A 444 31.18 -11.07 19.52
C THR A 444 30.85 -9.58 19.64
N ALA A 445 29.94 -9.03 18.83
CA ALA A 445 29.40 -7.67 19.02
C ALA A 445 28.47 -7.56 20.25
N GLY A 446 27.99 -8.69 20.77
CA GLY A 446 27.10 -8.75 21.94
C GLY A 446 25.61 -8.83 21.58
N SER A 447 24.77 -8.95 22.60
CA SER A 447 23.31 -9.07 22.40
C SER A 447 22.65 -7.71 22.26
N GLY A 448 21.75 -7.56 21.29
CA GLY A 448 21.13 -6.27 20.96
C GLY A 448 22.09 -5.32 20.24
N ALA A 449 23.10 -5.87 19.56
CA ALA A 449 23.95 -5.16 18.62
C ALA A 449 23.10 -4.53 17.49
N GLU A 450 23.65 -3.55 16.80
CA GLU A 450 22.96 -2.77 15.78
C GLU A 450 23.60 -3.01 14.42
N ALA A 451 22.82 -3.44 13.45
CA ALA A 451 23.27 -3.70 12.08
C ALA A 451 23.61 -2.37 11.41
N GLU A 452 24.73 -2.36 10.69
CA GLU A 452 25.21 -1.19 9.94
C GLU A 452 24.20 -0.75 8.89
N VAL A 453 23.48 -1.73 8.31
CA VAL A 453 22.32 -1.50 7.45
C VAL A 453 21.01 -1.42 8.25
N GLY A 454 20.25 -0.34 8.05
CA GLY A 454 18.91 -0.15 8.62
C GLY A 454 18.80 0.05 10.13
N GLY A 455 19.91 -0.03 10.89
CA GLY A 455 19.90 0.12 12.35
C GLY A 455 19.17 -1.03 13.08
N PHE A 456 19.06 -2.20 12.44
CA PHE A 456 18.28 -3.32 12.97
C PHE A 456 18.98 -3.99 14.15
N LYS A 457 18.22 -4.38 15.17
CA LYS A 457 18.78 -5.11 16.30
C LYS A 457 19.01 -6.57 15.95
N TYR A 458 20.14 -7.12 16.38
CA TYR A 458 20.51 -8.53 16.26
C TYR A 458 21.29 -9.02 17.49
N GLY A 459 21.53 -10.34 17.55
CA GLY A 459 22.41 -10.94 18.54
C GLY A 459 21.74 -11.28 19.88
N GLY A 460 22.07 -12.44 20.41
CA GLY A 460 21.46 -13.03 21.61
C GLY A 460 22.30 -14.16 22.18
N THR A 461 21.61 -15.19 22.67
CA THR A 461 22.19 -16.39 23.31
C THR A 461 21.58 -17.69 22.78
N SER A 462 20.81 -17.61 21.69
CA SER A 462 20.03 -18.70 21.11
C SER A 462 20.66 -19.18 19.81
N ASP A 463 21.75 -19.94 19.91
CA ASP A 463 22.47 -20.47 18.75
C ASP A 463 21.64 -21.44 17.88
N THR A 464 20.48 -21.89 18.38
CA THR A 464 19.48 -22.68 17.63
C THR A 464 18.27 -21.85 17.18
N ASP A 465 18.39 -20.51 17.16
CA ASP A 465 17.35 -19.62 16.61
C ASP A 465 17.05 -19.94 15.13
N ASN A 466 15.81 -19.69 14.73
CA ASN A 466 15.29 -20.07 13.41
C ASN A 466 14.57 -18.88 12.75
N SER A 467 15.29 -18.21 11.85
CA SER A 467 14.81 -17.11 11.01
C SER A 467 14.09 -17.61 9.74
N GLY A 468 13.93 -18.93 9.58
CA GLY A 468 13.15 -19.57 8.52
C GLY A 468 13.96 -20.47 7.58
N SER A 469 13.60 -20.48 6.30
CA SER A 469 14.20 -21.35 5.28
C SER A 469 14.34 -20.63 3.94
N ILE A 470 15.48 -20.82 3.28
CA ILE A 470 15.75 -20.35 1.92
C ILE A 470 16.17 -21.55 1.07
N LYS A 471 15.44 -21.79 -0.03
CA LYS A 471 15.72 -22.86 -0.99
C LYS A 471 15.59 -22.38 -2.42
N ASN A 472 16.60 -22.65 -3.25
CA ASN A 472 16.64 -22.32 -4.69
C ASN A 472 16.30 -20.84 -4.95
N LEU A 473 17.11 -19.95 -4.36
CA LEU A 473 17.01 -18.50 -4.54
C LEU A 473 18.09 -18.03 -5.53
N VAL A 474 17.69 -17.16 -6.46
CA VAL A 474 18.61 -16.37 -7.28
C VAL A 474 18.39 -14.89 -6.96
N ILE A 475 19.44 -14.23 -6.48
CA ILE A 475 19.45 -12.80 -6.16
C ILE A 475 20.51 -12.08 -7.01
N LYS A 476 20.16 -10.94 -7.62
CA LYS A 476 21.01 -10.24 -8.61
C LYS A 476 21.00 -8.72 -8.45
N GLY A 477 22.15 -8.09 -8.69
CA GLY A 477 22.26 -6.62 -8.74
C GLY A 477 22.17 -5.92 -7.38
N THR A 478 22.56 -6.61 -6.31
CA THR A 478 22.63 -6.08 -4.94
C THR A 478 23.88 -5.20 -4.75
N GLY A 479 24.15 -4.66 -3.57
CA GLY A 479 25.36 -3.84 -3.34
C GLY A 479 25.12 -2.35 -3.13
N ALA A 480 23.91 -1.90 -2.78
CA ALA A 480 23.62 -0.46 -2.76
C ALA A 480 24.49 0.32 -1.75
N SER A 481 25.35 1.21 -2.25
CA SER A 481 26.17 2.12 -1.42
C SER A 481 25.31 3.06 -0.57
N ILE A 482 25.54 3.04 0.74
CA ILE A 482 24.93 3.96 1.71
C ILE A 482 25.79 5.21 1.84
N ASN A 483 27.10 5.00 1.97
CA ASN A 483 28.11 6.05 2.06
C ASN A 483 29.49 5.48 1.64
N SER A 484 30.57 6.24 1.82
CA SER A 484 31.93 5.82 1.45
C SER A 484 32.54 4.70 2.32
N GLU A 485 31.89 4.35 3.42
CA GLU A 485 32.35 3.37 4.43
C GLU A 485 31.33 2.24 4.66
N SER A 486 30.15 2.25 4.02
CA SER A 486 29.11 1.23 4.21
C SER A 486 28.23 1.06 2.98
N GLN A 487 27.89 -0.18 2.63
CA GLN A 487 26.94 -0.54 1.58
C GLN A 487 26.05 -1.70 2.07
N TYR A 488 25.14 -2.19 1.22
CA TYR A 488 24.35 -3.40 1.48
C TYR A 488 24.93 -4.60 0.74
N ASN A 489 24.93 -5.78 1.36
CA ASN A 489 25.44 -6.99 0.72
C ASN A 489 24.33 -7.71 -0.06
N GLY A 490 24.69 -8.72 -0.85
CA GLY A 490 23.73 -9.64 -1.44
C GLY A 490 22.85 -10.32 -0.38
N ILE A 491 23.49 -10.96 0.60
CA ILE A 491 22.82 -11.52 1.77
C ILE A 491 23.62 -11.19 3.04
N SER A 492 23.05 -10.41 3.95
CA SER A 492 23.66 -10.10 5.26
C SER A 492 23.01 -10.95 6.36
N LEU A 493 23.80 -11.79 7.05
CA LEU A 493 23.34 -12.71 8.09
C LEU A 493 23.84 -12.26 9.47
N TYR A 494 23.03 -11.44 10.14
CA TYR A 494 23.33 -10.89 11.45
C TYR A 494 22.93 -11.84 12.59
N ALA A 495 23.90 -12.52 13.19
CA ALA A 495 23.74 -13.49 14.27
C ALA A 495 22.60 -14.51 14.04
N VAL A 496 22.52 -15.05 12.81
CA VAL A 496 21.51 -16.02 12.42
C VAL A 496 21.85 -17.39 13.01
N GLY A 497 20.85 -18.05 13.60
CA GLY A 497 21.01 -19.33 14.29
C GLY A 497 20.97 -20.55 13.37
N SER A 498 21.55 -21.65 13.87
CA SER A 498 21.61 -22.97 13.22
C SER A 498 20.25 -23.67 13.01
N GLY A 499 19.15 -23.10 13.53
CA GLY A 499 17.80 -23.54 13.19
C GLY A 499 17.31 -23.04 11.83
N THR A 500 17.99 -22.05 11.25
CA THR A 500 17.71 -21.49 9.92
C THR A 500 18.32 -22.37 8.83
N VAL A 501 17.58 -22.62 7.75
CA VAL A 501 18.04 -23.45 6.61
C VAL A 501 18.33 -22.57 5.40
N ILE A 502 19.54 -22.63 4.84
CA ILE A 502 19.90 -21.91 3.60
C ILE A 502 20.53 -22.90 2.62
N GLU A 503 19.82 -23.21 1.54
CA GLU A 503 20.22 -24.24 0.56
C GLU A 503 19.99 -23.74 -0.89
N ASN A 504 20.92 -24.05 -1.81
CA ASN A 504 20.81 -23.72 -3.23
C ASN A 504 20.58 -22.21 -3.46
N VAL A 505 21.60 -21.39 -3.21
CA VAL A 505 21.53 -19.92 -3.33
C VAL A 505 22.53 -19.40 -4.35
N ALA A 506 22.12 -18.48 -5.22
CA ALA A 506 22.99 -17.79 -6.18
C ALA A 506 22.93 -16.29 -5.96
N VAL A 507 24.09 -15.67 -5.71
CA VAL A 507 24.27 -14.21 -5.68
C VAL A 507 25.14 -13.84 -6.88
N ILE A 508 24.67 -12.92 -7.72
CA ILE A 508 25.30 -12.62 -9.01
C ILE A 508 25.33 -11.10 -9.22
N ASP A 509 26.48 -10.59 -9.63
CA ASP A 509 26.71 -9.18 -9.97
C ASP A 509 26.29 -8.21 -8.84
N GLY A 510 26.81 -8.42 -7.62
CA GLY A 510 26.65 -7.48 -6.49
C GLY A 510 27.81 -6.47 -6.42
N ALA A 511 27.54 -5.20 -6.06
CA ALA A 511 28.59 -4.17 -5.90
C ALA A 511 29.34 -4.23 -4.56
N ASP A 512 28.82 -5.01 -3.63
CA ASP A 512 29.44 -5.36 -2.35
C ASP A 512 29.37 -6.89 -2.20
N ASP A 513 29.55 -7.37 -0.98
CA ASP A 513 29.67 -8.79 -0.67
C ASP A 513 28.57 -9.68 -1.24
N GLY A 514 28.96 -10.89 -1.61
CA GLY A 514 28.01 -11.94 -2.01
C GLY A 514 27.14 -12.36 -0.84
N ILE A 515 27.80 -12.78 0.24
CA ILE A 515 27.17 -13.15 1.50
C ILE A 515 28.13 -12.81 2.65
N GLU A 516 27.61 -12.16 3.69
CA GLU A 516 28.40 -11.84 4.89
C GLU A 516 27.74 -12.41 6.14
N PHE A 517 28.55 -12.96 7.04
CA PHE A 517 28.13 -13.46 8.35
C PHE A 517 28.64 -12.56 9.48
N PHE A 518 27.73 -11.81 10.13
CA PHE A 518 28.04 -11.04 11.34
C PHE A 518 27.74 -11.91 12.57
N GLY A 519 28.69 -12.78 12.92
CA GLY A 519 28.51 -13.74 14.00
C GLY A 519 27.47 -14.83 13.71
N GLY A 520 26.96 -15.48 14.76
CA GLY A 520 25.97 -16.54 14.65
C GLY A 520 26.53 -17.91 14.26
N THR A 521 25.62 -18.84 13.97
CA THR A 521 25.89 -20.28 13.86
C THR A 521 25.21 -20.94 12.66
N VAL A 522 24.48 -20.16 11.85
CA VAL A 522 23.83 -20.63 10.61
C VAL A 522 24.83 -21.27 9.65
N SER A 523 24.37 -22.29 8.94
CA SER A 523 25.15 -23.00 7.92
C SER A 523 24.44 -22.93 6.57
N VAL A 524 25.23 -22.94 5.49
CA VAL A 524 24.75 -22.78 4.11
C VAL A 524 25.18 -23.98 3.27
N LYS A 525 24.33 -24.44 2.36
CA LYS A 525 24.64 -25.54 1.44
C LYS A 525 24.39 -25.17 -0.02
N ASN A 526 25.31 -25.53 -0.91
CA ASN A 526 25.24 -25.29 -2.35
C ASN A 526 25.06 -23.79 -2.68
N ILE A 527 26.14 -23.01 -2.53
CA ILE A 527 26.14 -21.58 -2.85
C ILE A 527 26.94 -21.27 -4.11
N TYR A 528 26.38 -20.46 -5.00
CA TYR A 528 26.99 -19.99 -6.24
C TYR A 528 27.16 -18.48 -6.20
N LEU A 529 28.38 -18.01 -6.44
CA LEU A 529 28.75 -16.60 -6.30
C LEU A 529 29.49 -16.18 -7.57
N GLU A 530 29.00 -15.14 -8.25
CA GLU A 530 29.52 -14.72 -9.55
C GLU A 530 29.66 -13.20 -9.64
N ASN A 531 30.91 -12.75 -9.81
CA ASN A 531 31.30 -11.34 -9.99
C ASN A 531 30.72 -10.38 -8.93
N ASN A 532 30.81 -10.74 -7.65
CA ASN A 532 30.73 -9.76 -6.56
C ASN A 532 31.94 -8.80 -6.65
N GLU A 533 31.71 -7.51 -6.40
CA GLU A 533 32.74 -6.46 -6.58
C GLU A 533 33.54 -6.15 -5.30
N ASP A 534 33.11 -6.61 -4.12
CA ASP A 534 33.97 -6.69 -2.92
C ASP A 534 34.34 -8.16 -2.62
N ASP A 535 33.87 -8.78 -1.53
CA ASP A 535 34.19 -10.16 -1.15
C ASP A 535 33.03 -11.13 -1.45
N SER A 536 33.31 -12.23 -2.15
CA SER A 536 32.22 -13.19 -2.48
C SER A 536 31.62 -13.86 -1.24
N ILE A 537 32.44 -14.14 -0.22
CA ILE A 537 32.03 -14.56 1.12
C ILE A 537 32.90 -13.79 2.12
N ASP A 538 32.32 -13.00 3.02
CA ASP A 538 33.02 -12.53 4.22
C ASP A 538 32.38 -13.09 5.49
N TRP A 539 33.15 -13.12 6.57
CA TRP A 539 32.59 -13.20 7.90
C TRP A 539 33.35 -12.35 8.91
N THR A 540 32.59 -11.86 9.86
CA THR A 540 33.10 -11.11 10.98
C THR A 540 32.45 -11.59 12.29
N GLU A 541 32.82 -10.95 13.40
CA GLU A 541 32.18 -11.12 14.70
C GLU A 541 32.07 -12.57 15.26
N GLY A 542 32.99 -13.44 14.84
CA GLY A 542 33.10 -14.80 15.36
C GLY A 542 31.97 -15.73 14.93
N TRP A 543 31.49 -15.64 13.69
CA TRP A 543 30.67 -16.68 13.08
C TRP A 543 31.37 -18.05 13.12
N ASN A 544 30.63 -19.13 13.40
CA ASN A 544 31.18 -20.48 13.55
C ASN A 544 30.42 -21.57 12.77
N GLY A 545 29.62 -21.15 11.79
CA GLY A 545 28.84 -22.05 10.94
C GLY A 545 29.67 -22.86 9.94
N THR A 546 28.99 -23.48 9.00
CA THR A 546 29.59 -24.26 7.91
C THR A 546 29.01 -23.87 6.56
N VAL A 547 29.86 -23.71 5.55
CA VAL A 547 29.48 -23.64 4.14
C VAL A 547 29.87 -24.95 3.46
N GLU A 548 28.89 -25.70 2.95
CA GLU A 548 29.09 -26.94 2.20
C GLU A 548 28.80 -26.72 0.71
N ASN A 549 29.76 -27.04 -0.16
CA ASN A 549 29.71 -26.87 -1.62
C ASN A 549 29.53 -25.39 -2.02
N SER A 550 30.63 -24.64 -2.05
CA SER A 550 30.64 -23.28 -2.59
C SER A 550 31.37 -23.22 -3.94
N TYR A 551 30.81 -22.46 -4.88
CA TYR A 551 31.42 -22.19 -6.17
C TYR A 551 31.45 -20.68 -6.43
N ILE A 552 32.66 -20.14 -6.52
CA ILE A 552 32.92 -18.70 -6.66
C ILE A 552 33.61 -18.44 -7.99
N SER A 553 33.13 -17.44 -8.74
CA SER A 553 33.58 -17.15 -10.10
C SER A 553 33.79 -15.66 -10.33
N HIS A 554 35.04 -15.28 -10.63
CA HIS A 554 35.40 -13.91 -11.00
C HIS A 554 35.82 -13.82 -12.47
N SER A 555 35.13 -12.98 -13.23
CA SER A 555 35.43 -12.68 -14.64
C SER A 555 35.65 -11.20 -14.95
N LYS A 556 35.33 -10.33 -13.98
CA LYS A 556 35.54 -8.88 -14.03
C LYS A 556 36.73 -8.49 -13.13
N GLU A 557 37.54 -7.53 -13.57
CA GLU A 557 38.58 -6.91 -12.72
C GLU A 557 37.93 -6.00 -11.66
N GLY A 558 38.59 -5.83 -10.51
CA GLY A 558 38.17 -4.88 -9.47
C GLY A 558 37.67 -5.50 -8.17
N PHE A 559 37.29 -6.78 -8.16
CA PHE A 559 36.88 -7.48 -6.94
C PHE A 559 37.98 -7.51 -5.87
N SER A 560 37.61 -7.56 -4.59
CA SER A 560 38.54 -7.68 -3.46
C SER A 560 39.05 -9.12 -3.36
N THR A 561 38.22 -10.05 -2.91
CA THR A 561 38.57 -11.47 -2.76
C THR A 561 37.43 -12.44 -3.07
N ALA A 562 37.78 -13.74 -3.12
CA ALA A 562 36.78 -14.80 -3.16
C ALA A 562 36.28 -15.21 -1.78
N LEU A 563 37.04 -14.93 -0.72
CA LEU A 563 36.71 -15.27 0.65
C LEU A 563 37.56 -14.42 1.58
N GLU A 564 36.90 -13.68 2.46
CA GLU A 564 37.52 -12.94 3.54
C GLU A 564 37.04 -13.46 4.91
N GLY A 565 37.85 -13.23 5.94
CA GLY A 565 37.38 -13.20 7.32
C GLY A 565 38.11 -12.14 8.14
N ASP A 566 37.42 -11.51 9.09
CA ASP A 566 37.97 -10.49 9.99
C ASP A 566 37.69 -10.76 11.49
N LYS A 567 38.46 -10.08 12.34
CA LYS A 567 38.31 -10.02 13.81
C LYS A 567 38.58 -11.38 14.47
N ALA A 568 37.54 -12.03 14.99
CA ALA A 568 37.65 -13.13 15.94
C ALA A 568 37.62 -14.49 15.25
N ASN A 569 38.61 -15.34 15.54
CA ASN A 569 38.62 -16.72 15.04
C ASN A 569 37.75 -17.63 15.91
N ASN A 570 36.51 -17.86 15.47
CA ASN A 570 35.63 -18.89 16.02
C ASN A 570 35.61 -20.18 15.16
N ASN A 571 36.61 -20.32 14.27
CA ASN A 571 36.86 -21.43 13.36
C ASN A 571 35.63 -21.91 12.55
N PRO A 572 35.04 -21.03 11.70
CA PRO A 572 34.06 -21.45 10.70
C PRO A 572 34.63 -22.48 9.73
N LYS A 573 33.73 -23.23 9.08
CA LYS A 573 34.11 -24.39 8.27
C LYS A 573 33.66 -24.26 6.83
N PHE A 574 34.53 -24.67 5.92
CA PHE A 574 34.24 -24.75 4.49
C PHE A 574 34.50 -26.18 4.02
N ILE A 575 33.52 -26.79 3.36
CA ILE A 575 33.62 -28.15 2.85
C ILE A 575 33.32 -28.11 1.35
N ASN A 576 34.27 -28.53 0.53
CA ASN A 576 34.23 -28.39 -0.94
C ASN A 576 34.12 -26.91 -1.35
N LEU A 577 35.18 -26.13 -1.12
CA LEU A 577 35.27 -24.73 -1.56
C LEU A 577 35.98 -24.67 -2.93
N THR A 578 35.28 -24.21 -3.95
CA THR A 578 35.83 -23.89 -5.27
C THR A 578 35.79 -22.39 -5.51
N ALA A 579 36.95 -21.79 -5.79
CA ALA A 579 37.03 -20.44 -6.32
C ALA A 579 37.85 -20.44 -7.61
N VAL A 580 37.29 -19.84 -8.66
CA VAL A 580 37.94 -19.68 -9.96
C VAL A 580 37.92 -18.22 -10.40
N SER A 581 38.99 -17.76 -11.06
CA SER A 581 39.04 -16.45 -11.68
C SER A 581 39.66 -16.50 -13.07
N SER A 582 39.15 -15.69 -14.01
CA SER A 582 39.81 -15.43 -15.30
C SER A 582 40.64 -14.14 -15.31
N VAL A 583 40.65 -13.39 -14.20
CA VAL A 583 41.44 -12.17 -14.02
C VAL A 583 42.35 -12.31 -12.79
N LYS A 584 43.13 -11.27 -12.45
CA LYS A 584 43.99 -11.28 -11.25
C LYS A 584 43.32 -10.57 -10.08
N GLY A 585 43.57 -11.12 -8.88
CA GLY A 585 43.04 -10.70 -7.59
C GLY A 585 43.51 -11.68 -6.50
N THR A 586 42.98 -11.54 -5.29
CA THR A 586 43.25 -12.43 -4.14
C THR A 586 42.16 -13.49 -4.03
N ALA A 587 42.51 -14.75 -3.72
CA ALA A 587 41.50 -15.77 -3.45
C ALA A 587 41.01 -15.70 -2.01
N LEU A 588 41.86 -16.04 -1.03
CA LEU A 588 41.51 -16.02 0.39
C LEU A 588 42.26 -14.87 1.10
N GLN A 589 41.59 -14.06 1.91
CA GLN A 589 42.19 -13.07 2.81
C GLN A 589 41.74 -13.32 4.25
N PHE A 590 42.67 -13.14 5.20
CA PHE A 590 42.38 -13.22 6.62
C PHE A 590 42.96 -11.98 7.31
N LYS A 591 42.08 -11.20 7.94
CA LYS A 591 42.40 -10.00 8.72
C LYS A 591 42.40 -10.32 10.22
N LYS A 592 43.18 -9.55 10.99
CA LYS A 592 43.38 -9.68 12.45
C LYS A 592 43.75 -11.10 12.89
N GLU A 593 43.01 -11.70 13.82
CA GLU A 593 43.30 -13.06 14.34
C GLU A 593 42.48 -14.15 13.62
N SER A 594 41.66 -13.80 12.63
CA SER A 594 40.70 -14.68 11.96
C SER A 594 41.32 -15.96 11.38
N GLY A 595 40.46 -16.92 11.05
CA GLY A 595 40.85 -18.23 10.55
C GLY A 595 39.65 -19.09 10.20
N ALA A 596 39.90 -20.26 9.62
CA ALA A 596 38.87 -21.20 9.17
C ALA A 596 39.43 -22.62 9.04
N THR A 597 38.54 -23.62 9.05
CA THR A 597 38.87 -25.01 8.66
C THR A 597 38.26 -25.31 7.30
N ILE A 598 39.10 -25.52 6.29
CA ILE A 598 38.72 -25.76 4.90
C ILE A 598 39.06 -27.20 4.53
N THR A 599 38.08 -27.95 4.03
CA THR A 599 38.25 -29.30 3.47
C THR A 599 37.94 -29.28 1.98
N ASN A 600 38.79 -29.91 1.18
CA ASN A 600 38.70 -29.97 -0.27
C ASN A 600 38.66 -28.57 -0.92
N LEU A 601 39.78 -27.84 -0.81
CA LEU A 601 39.96 -26.52 -1.43
C LEU A 601 40.43 -26.63 -2.89
N HIS A 602 39.74 -25.94 -3.80
CA HIS A 602 40.12 -25.77 -5.20
C HIS A 602 40.22 -24.28 -5.57
N LEU A 603 41.44 -23.76 -5.74
CA LEU A 603 41.70 -22.39 -6.20
C LEU A 603 42.34 -22.39 -7.58
N HIS A 604 41.79 -21.62 -8.53
CA HIS A 604 42.35 -21.48 -9.87
C HIS A 604 42.30 -20.05 -10.42
N GLY A 605 43.43 -19.58 -10.98
CA GLY A 605 43.51 -18.37 -11.81
C GLY A 605 43.91 -17.08 -11.10
N TYR A 606 43.78 -17.01 -9.78
CA TYR A 606 44.12 -15.85 -8.94
C TYR A 606 45.59 -15.39 -9.05
N GLY A 607 45.87 -14.18 -8.55
CA GLY A 607 47.22 -13.63 -8.42
C GLY A 607 47.88 -13.98 -7.10
N LYS A 608 47.08 -14.05 -6.02
CA LYS A 608 47.49 -14.45 -4.68
C LYS A 608 46.48 -15.48 -4.15
N ASN A 609 46.95 -16.64 -3.70
CA ASN A 609 46.06 -17.69 -3.18
C ASN A 609 45.61 -17.39 -1.75
N ILE A 610 46.52 -16.92 -0.88
CA ILE A 610 46.24 -16.61 0.52
C ILE A 610 46.94 -15.30 0.89
N ASP A 611 46.23 -14.40 1.56
CA ASP A 611 46.74 -13.18 2.17
C ASP A 611 46.45 -13.20 3.68
N ILE A 612 47.50 -13.17 4.51
CA ILE A 612 47.35 -12.86 5.94
C ILE A 612 47.67 -11.37 6.05
N LYS A 613 46.63 -10.55 6.28
CA LYS A 613 46.70 -9.10 6.05
C LYS A 613 47.39 -8.34 7.18
N ASP A 614 47.19 -8.80 8.41
CA ASP A 614 47.65 -8.15 9.64
C ASP A 614 48.72 -8.98 10.36
N GLU A 615 49.65 -8.32 11.06
CA GLU A 615 50.75 -8.97 11.80
C GLU A 615 50.28 -9.87 12.96
N SER A 616 49.03 -9.71 13.43
CA SER A 616 48.42 -10.58 14.45
C SER A 616 47.89 -11.89 13.89
N GLY A 617 47.78 -12.01 12.57
CA GLY A 617 47.28 -13.21 11.89
C GLY A 617 48.38 -14.27 11.75
N ALA A 618 48.00 -15.53 11.76
CA ALA A 618 48.91 -16.64 11.57
C ALA A 618 48.33 -17.67 10.60
N LEU A 619 49.16 -18.22 9.71
CA LEU A 619 48.75 -19.27 8.77
C LEU A 619 48.21 -20.52 9.49
N SER A 620 48.65 -20.79 10.72
CA SER A 620 48.12 -21.85 11.58
C SER A 620 46.66 -21.68 11.99
N ASN A 621 46.12 -20.46 11.92
CA ASN A 621 44.70 -20.17 12.17
C ASN A 621 43.81 -20.69 11.03
N VAL A 622 44.40 -20.96 9.86
CA VAL A 622 43.72 -21.46 8.67
C VAL A 622 44.17 -22.90 8.42
N GLN A 623 43.29 -23.86 8.66
CA GLN A 623 43.56 -25.28 8.46
C GLN A 623 42.99 -25.71 7.12
N ILE A 624 43.83 -26.20 6.20
CA ILE A 624 43.43 -26.67 4.87
C ILE A 624 43.79 -28.15 4.75
N ASP A 625 42.78 -28.99 4.57
CA ASP A 625 42.90 -30.46 4.48
C ASP A 625 43.71 -31.11 5.63
N GLY A 626 43.64 -30.49 6.82
CA GLY A 626 44.29 -30.96 8.05
C GLY A 626 45.74 -30.49 8.26
N ALA A 627 46.18 -29.47 7.53
CA ALA A 627 47.47 -28.82 7.72
C ALA A 627 47.33 -27.28 7.79
N ASP A 628 48.28 -26.60 8.44
CA ASP A 628 48.41 -25.15 8.39
C ASP A 628 48.47 -24.64 6.94
N ALA A 629 47.83 -23.51 6.67
CA ALA A 629 47.85 -22.88 5.36
C ALA A 629 49.28 -22.48 4.92
N SER A 630 49.46 -22.31 3.61
CA SER A 630 50.72 -21.84 3.02
C SER A 630 50.43 -20.92 1.85
N THR A 631 51.14 -19.79 1.80
CA THR A 631 51.08 -18.85 0.68
C THR A 631 51.74 -19.39 -0.60
N GLU A 632 52.54 -20.45 -0.49
CA GLU A 632 53.28 -21.08 -1.59
C GLU A 632 52.63 -22.39 -2.11
N ALA A 633 51.59 -22.88 -1.43
CA ALA A 633 50.98 -24.16 -1.78
C ALA A 633 50.10 -24.10 -3.05
N ASP A 634 50.13 -25.20 -3.80
CA ASP A 634 49.26 -25.45 -4.95
C ASP A 634 47.91 -26.02 -4.49
N TYR A 635 46.89 -25.17 -4.51
CA TYR A 635 45.51 -25.47 -4.16
C TYR A 635 44.63 -25.85 -5.38
N MET A 636 45.20 -26.22 -6.53
CA MET A 636 44.41 -26.76 -7.66
C MET A 636 44.02 -28.24 -7.46
N LYS A 637 44.54 -28.90 -6.41
CA LYS A 637 44.41 -30.35 -6.18
C LYS A 637 43.08 -30.79 -5.60
N GLY A 638 42.30 -29.87 -5.00
CA GLY A 638 40.95 -30.18 -4.57
C GLY A 638 40.05 -30.57 -5.74
N THR A 639 39.09 -31.46 -5.47
CA THR A 639 38.02 -31.80 -6.41
C THR A 639 37.10 -30.59 -6.56
N LYS A 640 37.15 -29.97 -7.75
CA LYS A 640 36.28 -28.86 -8.14
C LYS A 640 34.80 -29.22 -7.94
N VAL A 641 34.03 -28.33 -7.31
CA VAL A 641 32.58 -28.45 -7.17
C VAL A 641 31.93 -28.44 -8.56
N ASP A 642 31.18 -29.49 -8.86
CA ASP A 642 30.41 -29.60 -10.09
C ASP A 642 29.07 -28.86 -9.93
N THR A 643 28.91 -27.77 -10.69
CA THR A 643 27.69 -26.96 -10.72
C THR A 643 26.88 -27.14 -12.01
N SER A 644 27.18 -28.18 -12.80
CA SER A 644 26.45 -28.51 -14.04
C SER A 644 25.00 -28.94 -13.77
N SER A 645 24.73 -29.54 -12.60
CA SER A 645 23.38 -29.88 -12.12
C SER A 645 22.63 -28.68 -11.51
N TRP A 646 23.31 -27.58 -11.19
CA TRP A 646 22.71 -26.40 -10.56
C TRP A 646 22.03 -25.51 -11.61
N SER A 647 21.07 -26.05 -12.36
CA SER A 647 20.36 -25.33 -13.43
C SER A 647 19.68 -24.05 -12.95
N TRP A 648 19.19 -24.06 -11.71
CA TRP A 648 18.48 -22.97 -11.03
C TRP A 648 19.25 -21.65 -11.00
N LYS A 649 20.59 -21.67 -10.90
CA LYS A 649 21.43 -20.46 -10.84
C LYS A 649 21.31 -19.55 -12.07
N ASN A 650 20.88 -20.11 -13.20
CA ASN A 650 20.73 -19.39 -14.47
C ASN A 650 19.40 -18.62 -14.58
N ALA A 651 18.51 -18.68 -13.58
CA ALA A 651 17.20 -18.06 -13.66
C ALA A 651 17.24 -16.52 -13.69
N SER A 652 16.17 -15.93 -14.22
CA SER A 652 15.97 -14.49 -14.37
C SER A 652 14.51 -14.10 -14.13
N LEU A 653 14.27 -12.78 -14.09
CA LEU A 653 12.94 -12.19 -14.28
C LEU A 653 12.28 -12.67 -15.60
#